data_AF-A0A954UHY4-F1
#
_entry.id   AF-A0A954UHY4-F1
#
_cell.length_a   1.000
_cell.length_b   1.000
_cell.length_c   1.000
_cell.angle_alpha   90.00
_cell.angle_beta   90.00
_cell.angle_gamma   90.00
#
_symmetry.space_group_name_H-M   'P 1'
#
loop_
_entity.id
_entity.type
_entity.pdbx_description
1 polymer ?
#
loop_
_entity_poly.entity_id
_entity_poly.type
_entity_poly.pdbx_seq_one_letter_code
_entity_poly.pdbx_strand_id
1 'polypeptide(L)'
;MIFHKYAQSISLALLMMNGGVTSSAQETTATAVSSPSVATRDDSFERKLELLQEAWQKQDFDVARSLTHSLRDTLLQTQQERRSLGPPVMSANEGELVSVLPRRWQAWASGWQRFKLLTLSETAGEPRRQEPVEVTLAFPTEELASSWRELRVAVVRDNNLVEVASQVLSEVRRGSHRECRLLWLADCDARSTSTYFIFYGNPDAELPEYPSDLATTGEGFGLDISNAYFKAKLSRQTGQLERLTLRREHGLELFSGGEGHGEPPGVDWAHDYVDEGGFQKLRISLWESCPDYEVVRGPLCTVVRRWGFPVSPIHPVFSPARMHIDVEYRFYAGLPWFEKRSTMKAIQSFRAEALRDDEWVFSGQSFTDQLWIDRDGHAHTGNVSADQQEQLWGVGFFNRQSGDAIAALFLDHSADGLPELKHTGAPLLYYRWHGHVWSRYPLPVKDIPKNAVLRQKNAYAVIPFTESAGLVELERMRRRQLHPLVVQAGKLDTIVDTVVAETQSAARSASDVPASRLARSGELGDGPVPKTAIWQALRDCKDAQLYTADIDVVDLGLVYDVRVRGDVVTLVMAMPHRGRPRLGYFVDGSISVHPTKSVPIRARLMDIPGVRQVVFEQTWQPSWSSNLISDEGRRKLGLTERE
;
A
#
# COMPACT_ATOMS: atom_id res chain seq x y z
N MET A 1 -19.46 50.23 -1.30
CA MET A 1 -20.77 50.23 -1.98
C MET A 1 -20.85 49.19 -3.12
N ILE A 2 -20.21 48.01 -2.98
CA ILE A 2 -20.26 46.90 -3.97
C ILE A 2 -20.69 45.57 -3.32
N PHE A 3 -20.69 45.47 -1.99
CA PHE A 3 -21.14 44.27 -1.26
C PHE A 3 -22.66 44.14 -1.05
N HIS A 4 -23.46 45.19 -1.29
CA HIS A 4 -24.91 45.18 -1.06
C HIS A 4 -25.75 44.71 -2.28
N LYS A 5 -25.17 44.64 -3.48
CA LYS A 5 -25.90 44.23 -4.70
C LYS A 5 -25.94 42.72 -4.96
N TYR A 6 -25.04 41.93 -4.35
CA TYR A 6 -25.03 40.47 -4.51
C TYR A 6 -26.02 39.74 -3.57
N ALA A 7 -26.38 40.34 -2.43
CA ALA A 7 -27.32 39.73 -1.47
C ALA A 7 -28.79 39.78 -1.94
N GLN A 8 -29.17 40.77 -2.76
CA GLN A 8 -30.54 40.92 -3.25
C GLN A 8 -30.89 39.98 -4.41
N SER A 9 -29.92 39.59 -5.26
CA SER A 9 -30.17 38.68 -6.38
C SER A 9 -30.39 37.22 -5.93
N ILE A 10 -29.82 36.82 -4.78
CA ILE A 10 -30.03 35.47 -4.21
C ILE A 10 -31.38 35.38 -3.48
N SER A 11 -31.85 36.48 -2.89
CA SER A 11 -33.16 36.51 -2.21
C SER A 11 -34.34 36.44 -3.18
N LEU A 12 -34.18 36.90 -4.43
CA LEU A 12 -35.25 36.86 -5.44
C LEU A 12 -35.44 35.47 -6.07
N ALA A 13 -34.37 34.66 -6.15
CA ALA A 13 -34.43 33.28 -6.62
C ALA A 13 -35.06 32.33 -5.58
N LEU A 14 -34.90 32.63 -4.28
CA LEU A 14 -35.52 31.85 -3.19
C LEU A 14 -37.02 32.16 -3.00
N LEU A 15 -37.48 33.38 -3.31
CA LEU A 15 -38.90 33.74 -3.19
C LEU A 15 -39.78 33.18 -4.32
N MET A 16 -39.20 32.89 -5.49
CA MET A 16 -39.92 32.32 -6.64
C MET A 16 -40.20 30.80 -6.50
N MET A 17 -39.70 30.15 -5.44
CA MET A 17 -39.97 28.73 -5.17
C MET A 17 -41.09 28.47 -4.14
N ASN A 18 -41.70 29.52 -3.58
CA ASN A 18 -42.84 29.41 -2.64
C ASN A 18 -44.14 29.96 -3.25
N GLY A 19 -44.57 29.38 -4.37
CA GLY A 19 -45.93 29.54 -4.90
C GLY A 19 -46.88 28.54 -4.22
N GLY A 20 -47.91 29.05 -3.54
CA GLY A 20 -48.81 28.28 -2.69
C GLY A 20 -49.55 27.13 -3.37
N VAL A 21 -49.71 26.03 -2.64
CA VAL A 21 -50.58 24.91 -2.99
C VAL A 21 -51.79 24.93 -2.07
N THR A 22 -52.95 25.28 -2.63
CA THR A 22 -54.27 25.00 -2.04
C THR A 22 -54.58 23.51 -2.16
N SER A 23 -55.13 22.93 -1.10
CA SER A 23 -55.42 21.49 -0.98
C SER A 23 -56.43 20.98 -2.01
N SER A 24 -56.08 19.92 -2.71
CA SER A 24 -57.02 18.87 -3.11
C SER A 24 -56.35 17.52 -2.95
N ALA A 25 -56.96 16.65 -2.15
CA ALA A 25 -56.49 15.29 -1.94
C ALA A 25 -56.78 14.45 -3.19
N GLN A 26 -55.72 13.97 -3.85
CA GLN A 26 -55.78 12.84 -4.75
C GLN A 26 -54.68 11.86 -4.33
N GLU A 27 -55.10 10.68 -3.91
CA GLU A 27 -54.25 9.51 -3.68
C GLU A 27 -53.55 9.15 -4.99
N THR A 28 -52.29 9.53 -5.13
CA THR A 28 -51.39 9.00 -6.16
C THR A 28 -50.61 7.84 -5.56
N THR A 29 -50.91 6.65 -6.07
CA THR A 29 -50.14 5.43 -5.91
C THR A 29 -48.66 5.72 -6.19
N ALA A 30 -47.82 5.53 -5.16
CA ALA A 30 -46.38 5.68 -5.26
C ALA A 30 -45.81 4.62 -6.20
N THR A 31 -45.67 4.97 -7.48
CA THR A 31 -44.82 4.23 -8.40
C THR A 31 -43.38 4.38 -7.93
N ALA A 32 -42.73 3.25 -7.63
CA ALA A 32 -41.31 3.20 -7.31
C ALA A 32 -40.54 3.81 -8.49
N VAL A 33 -40.07 5.05 -8.33
CA VAL A 33 -39.17 5.69 -9.28
C VAL A 33 -37.88 4.89 -9.21
N SER A 34 -37.61 4.08 -10.24
CA SER A 34 -36.32 3.42 -10.40
C SER A 34 -35.25 4.51 -10.35
N SER A 35 -34.33 4.41 -9.40
CA SER A 35 -33.17 5.31 -9.34
C SER A 35 -32.53 5.32 -10.73
N PRO A 36 -32.25 6.51 -11.33
CA PRO A 36 -31.59 6.56 -12.63
C PRO A 36 -30.32 5.71 -12.58
N SER A 37 -29.99 4.97 -13.63
CA SER A 37 -28.79 4.13 -13.63
C SER A 37 -27.53 5.01 -13.58
N VAL A 38 -26.38 4.46 -13.15
CA VAL A 38 -25.08 5.15 -13.19
C VAL A 38 -24.79 5.71 -14.59
N ALA A 39 -25.27 5.04 -15.65
CA ALA A 39 -25.07 5.45 -17.04
C ALA A 39 -25.67 6.81 -17.39
N THR A 40 -26.63 7.33 -16.61
CA THR A 40 -27.16 8.69 -16.83
C THR A 40 -26.42 9.76 -16.03
N ARG A 41 -25.43 9.38 -15.19
CA ARG A 41 -24.69 10.27 -14.30
C ARG A 41 -23.21 10.39 -14.62
N ASP A 42 -22.65 9.48 -15.42
CA ASP A 42 -21.28 9.52 -15.90
C ASP A 42 -21.21 9.00 -17.35
N ASP A 43 -20.22 9.46 -18.09
CA ASP A 43 -19.94 9.03 -19.46
C ASP A 43 -19.02 7.81 -19.46
N SER A 44 -19.18 6.92 -20.44
CA SER A 44 -18.25 5.79 -20.61
C SER A 44 -16.85 6.27 -21.03
N PHE A 45 -15.85 5.40 -20.86
CA PHE A 45 -14.50 5.64 -21.36
C PHE A 45 -14.50 5.91 -22.87
N GLU A 46 -15.26 5.10 -23.63
CA GLU A 46 -15.40 5.20 -25.07
C GLU A 46 -16.02 6.54 -25.48
N ARG A 47 -17.07 6.99 -24.78
CA ARG A 47 -17.70 8.28 -25.09
C ARG A 47 -16.76 9.44 -24.83
N LYS A 48 -16.01 9.41 -23.73
CA LYS A 48 -14.99 10.44 -23.42
C LYS A 48 -13.86 10.44 -24.46
N LEU A 49 -13.51 9.28 -25.03
CA LEU A 49 -12.52 9.16 -26.09
C LEU A 49 -13.00 9.77 -27.42
N GLU A 50 -14.26 9.55 -27.79
CA GLU A 50 -14.89 10.20 -28.94
C GLU A 50 -14.88 11.73 -28.79
N LEU A 51 -15.30 12.24 -27.63
CA LEU A 51 -15.28 13.66 -27.33
C LEU A 51 -13.86 14.25 -27.43
N LEU A 52 -12.84 13.50 -26.99
CA LEU A 52 -11.43 13.92 -27.11
C LEU A 52 -11.02 14.05 -28.58
N GLN A 53 -11.41 13.08 -29.41
CA GLN A 53 -11.14 13.09 -30.84
C GLN A 53 -11.85 14.26 -31.53
N GLU A 54 -13.11 14.53 -31.19
CA GLU A 54 -13.88 15.67 -31.71
C GLU A 54 -13.22 17.01 -31.34
N ALA A 55 -12.82 17.19 -30.08
CA ALA A 55 -12.15 18.40 -29.60
C ALA A 55 -10.80 18.60 -30.30
N TRP A 56 -10.02 17.52 -30.46
CA TRP A 56 -8.75 17.54 -31.17
C TRP A 56 -8.90 17.96 -32.64
N GLN A 57 -9.88 17.39 -33.36
CA GLN A 57 -10.14 17.73 -34.76
C GLN A 57 -10.56 19.19 -34.94
N LYS A 58 -11.28 19.75 -33.97
CA LYS A 58 -11.68 21.17 -33.93
C LYS A 58 -10.58 22.11 -33.45
N GLN A 59 -9.41 21.58 -33.04
CA GLN A 59 -8.32 22.34 -32.41
C GLN A 59 -8.75 23.05 -31.11
N ASP A 60 -9.75 22.52 -30.42
CA ASP A 60 -10.14 22.97 -29.08
C ASP A 60 -9.24 22.29 -28.04
N PHE A 61 -8.02 22.81 -27.93
CA PHE A 61 -6.97 22.19 -27.13
C PHE A 61 -7.25 22.23 -25.62
N ASP A 62 -7.99 23.22 -25.14
CA ASP A 62 -8.34 23.33 -23.72
C ASP A 62 -9.35 22.24 -23.33
N VAL A 63 -10.37 22.01 -24.18
CA VAL A 63 -11.31 20.89 -23.99
C VAL A 63 -10.59 19.55 -24.15
N ALA A 64 -9.74 19.40 -25.16
CA ALA A 64 -8.98 18.17 -25.37
C ALA A 64 -8.12 17.82 -24.14
N ARG A 65 -7.37 18.79 -23.57
CA ARG A 65 -6.59 18.60 -22.34
C ARG A 65 -7.46 18.30 -21.12
N SER A 66 -8.64 18.90 -21.03
CA SER A 66 -9.57 18.61 -19.92
C SER A 66 -10.13 17.18 -20.01
N LEU A 67 -10.38 16.69 -21.22
CA LEU A 67 -10.87 15.32 -21.46
C LEU A 67 -9.82 14.26 -21.15
N THR A 68 -8.52 14.53 -21.30
CA THR A 68 -7.48 13.58 -20.88
C THR A 68 -7.47 13.36 -19.36
N HIS A 69 -7.77 14.39 -18.56
CA HIS A 69 -7.97 14.24 -17.11
C HIS A 69 -9.22 13.41 -16.79
N SER A 70 -10.35 13.68 -17.47
CA SER A 70 -11.59 12.92 -17.26
C SER A 70 -11.43 11.43 -17.62
N LEU A 71 -10.71 11.12 -18.71
CA LEU A 71 -10.36 9.74 -19.07
C LEU A 71 -9.48 9.07 -18.00
N ARG A 72 -8.51 9.81 -17.46
CA ARG A 72 -7.66 9.33 -16.37
C ARG A 72 -8.47 9.00 -15.13
N ASP A 73 -9.43 9.83 -14.73
CA ASP A 73 -10.29 9.55 -13.57
C ASP A 73 -11.13 8.28 -13.77
N THR A 74 -11.67 8.07 -14.99
CA THR A 74 -12.35 6.81 -15.33
C THR A 74 -11.41 5.60 -15.25
N LEU A 75 -10.15 5.72 -15.66
CA LEU A 75 -9.16 4.63 -15.53
C LEU A 75 -8.84 4.32 -14.07
N LEU A 76 -8.65 5.34 -13.23
CA LEU A 76 -8.40 5.17 -11.80
C LEU A 76 -9.57 4.45 -11.11
N GLN A 77 -10.80 4.88 -11.36
CA GLN A 77 -12.00 4.24 -10.81
C GLN A 77 -12.12 2.78 -11.29
N THR A 78 -11.96 2.55 -12.60
CA THR A 78 -12.05 1.20 -13.20
C THR A 78 -10.97 0.28 -12.64
N GLN A 79 -9.76 0.78 -12.44
CA GLN A 79 -8.66 0.03 -11.84
C GLN A 79 -9.01 -0.38 -10.40
N GLN A 80 -9.56 0.54 -9.59
CA GLN A 80 -9.97 0.22 -8.21
C GLN A 80 -11.01 -0.91 -8.16
N GLU A 81 -11.94 -0.95 -9.12
CA GLU A 81 -12.99 -1.96 -9.17
C GLU A 81 -12.50 -3.30 -9.72
N ARG A 82 -11.59 -3.29 -10.71
CA ARG A 82 -11.21 -4.49 -11.47
C ARG A 82 -9.84 -5.09 -11.13
N ARG A 83 -8.97 -4.36 -10.43
CA ARG A 83 -7.58 -4.81 -10.15
C ARG A 83 -7.56 -6.08 -9.30
N SER A 84 -7.00 -7.17 -9.81
CA SER A 84 -6.74 -8.40 -9.04
C SER A 84 -5.54 -8.25 -8.08
N LEU A 85 -5.63 -8.89 -6.91
CA LEU A 85 -4.51 -9.03 -5.97
C LEU A 85 -3.69 -10.33 -6.18
N GLY A 86 -3.99 -11.09 -7.23
CA GLY A 86 -3.50 -12.45 -7.44
C GLY A 86 -4.42 -13.50 -6.79
N PRO A 87 -4.19 -14.80 -7.06
CA PRO A 87 -5.00 -15.86 -6.49
C PRO A 87 -4.84 -15.89 -4.96
N PRO A 88 -5.95 -15.99 -4.19
CA PRO A 88 -5.85 -16.11 -2.75
C PRO A 88 -5.32 -17.49 -2.36
N VAL A 89 -4.52 -17.56 -1.29
CA VAL A 89 -4.04 -18.84 -0.71
C VAL A 89 -5.21 -19.65 -0.16
N MET A 90 -6.25 -18.98 0.32
CA MET A 90 -7.52 -19.58 0.75
C MET A 90 -8.70 -18.75 0.22
N SER A 91 -9.65 -19.42 -0.41
CA SER A 91 -10.92 -18.89 -0.90
C SER A 91 -11.84 -18.40 0.24
N ALA A 92 -12.85 -17.60 -0.08
CA ALA A 92 -13.69 -16.92 0.91
C ALA A 92 -14.27 -17.87 1.98
N ASN A 93 -14.84 -19.00 1.56
CA ASN A 93 -15.63 -19.88 2.44
C ASN A 93 -14.80 -20.90 3.25
N GLU A 94 -13.47 -20.88 3.15
CA GLU A 94 -12.59 -21.80 3.87
C GLU A 94 -12.27 -21.35 5.31
N GLY A 95 -13.06 -20.45 5.90
CA GLY A 95 -12.93 -20.10 7.31
C GLY A 95 -13.66 -21.09 8.22
N GLU A 96 -13.15 -21.30 9.43
CA GLU A 96 -13.74 -22.13 10.47
C GLU A 96 -14.25 -21.28 11.63
N LEU A 97 -15.16 -21.81 12.44
CA LEU A 97 -15.70 -21.11 13.61
C LEU A 97 -14.73 -21.22 14.79
N VAL A 98 -14.50 -20.13 15.53
CA VAL A 98 -13.66 -20.15 16.74
C VAL A 98 -14.16 -21.18 17.76
N SER A 99 -15.46 -21.47 17.80
CA SER A 99 -16.07 -22.46 18.70
C SER A 99 -15.57 -23.89 18.54
N VAL A 100 -14.91 -24.23 17.42
CA VAL A 100 -14.31 -25.56 17.22
C VAL A 100 -12.93 -25.71 17.88
N LEU A 101 -12.30 -24.59 18.26
CA LEU A 101 -10.97 -24.60 18.88
C LEU A 101 -11.00 -25.16 20.31
N PRO A 102 -9.87 -25.59 20.90
CA PRO A 102 -9.81 -25.92 22.32
C PRO A 102 -10.26 -24.75 23.22
N ARG A 103 -10.93 -25.04 24.35
CA ARG A 103 -11.52 -24.00 25.25
C ARG A 103 -10.56 -22.86 25.60
N ARG A 104 -9.30 -23.17 25.89
CA ARG A 104 -8.26 -22.17 26.19
C ARG A 104 -8.04 -21.18 25.03
N TRP A 105 -8.08 -21.66 23.78
CA TRP A 105 -7.87 -20.85 22.59
C TRP A 105 -9.14 -20.08 22.23
N GLN A 106 -10.33 -20.65 22.49
CA GLN A 106 -11.60 -19.90 22.39
C GLN A 106 -11.61 -18.71 23.36
N ALA A 107 -11.21 -18.94 24.62
CA ALA A 107 -11.13 -17.89 25.64
C ALA A 107 -10.12 -16.81 25.24
N TRP A 108 -8.96 -17.20 24.68
CA TRP A 108 -7.95 -16.27 24.19
C TRP A 108 -8.45 -15.43 22.99
N ALA A 109 -9.11 -16.07 22.03
CA ALA A 109 -9.65 -15.43 20.82
C ALA A 109 -11.05 -14.80 21.02
N SER A 110 -11.49 -14.63 22.27
CA SER A 110 -12.82 -14.08 22.59
C SER A 110 -13.08 -12.78 21.82
N GLY A 111 -14.29 -12.63 21.27
CA GLY A 111 -14.70 -11.52 20.40
C GLY A 111 -14.60 -11.84 18.90
N TRP A 112 -13.70 -12.74 18.49
CA TRP A 112 -13.62 -13.21 17.11
C TRP A 112 -14.51 -14.43 16.89
N GLN A 113 -15.22 -14.44 15.76
CA GLN A 113 -16.14 -15.51 15.43
C GLN A 113 -15.50 -16.60 14.57
N ARG A 114 -14.53 -16.23 13.73
CA ARG A 114 -13.96 -17.12 12.72
C ARG A 114 -12.44 -17.01 12.64
N PHE A 115 -11.84 -18.03 12.04
CA PHE A 115 -10.42 -18.02 11.71
C PHE A 115 -10.14 -18.77 10.41
N LYS A 116 -8.98 -18.49 9.82
CA LYS A 116 -8.36 -19.30 8.76
C LYS A 116 -7.02 -19.83 9.23
N LEU A 117 -6.60 -20.94 8.65
CA LEU A 117 -5.40 -21.64 9.05
C LEU A 117 -4.38 -21.66 7.92
N LEU A 118 -3.15 -21.25 8.20
CA LEU A 118 -2.04 -21.30 7.27
C LEU A 118 -0.89 -22.12 7.86
N THR A 119 -0.15 -22.80 7.01
CA THR A 119 1.14 -23.39 7.34
C THR A 119 2.24 -22.61 6.63
N LEU A 120 3.32 -22.35 7.36
CA LEU A 120 4.48 -21.62 6.89
C LEU A 120 5.69 -22.52 7.05
N SER A 121 6.35 -22.87 5.95
CA SER A 121 7.49 -23.80 5.95
C SER A 121 8.77 -23.12 5.50
N GLU A 122 9.84 -23.31 6.28
CA GLU A 122 11.20 -22.95 5.92
C GLU A 122 11.84 -24.12 5.17
N THR A 123 12.22 -23.91 3.90
CA THR A 123 12.73 -24.99 3.03
C THR A 123 14.20 -24.87 2.69
N ALA A 124 14.84 -23.73 2.99
CA ALA A 124 16.24 -23.46 2.62
C ALA A 124 17.24 -23.99 3.65
N GLY A 125 16.79 -24.42 4.83
CA GLY A 125 17.64 -24.91 5.92
C GLY A 125 18.32 -23.80 6.71
N GLU A 126 17.75 -22.60 6.72
CA GLU A 126 18.30 -21.44 7.43
C GLU A 126 17.27 -20.82 8.37
N PRO A 127 17.63 -20.52 9.64
CA PRO A 127 16.72 -19.84 10.53
C PRO A 127 16.45 -18.42 10.03
N ARG A 128 15.20 -17.99 10.16
CA ARG A 128 14.71 -16.66 9.78
C ARG A 128 14.13 -15.95 10.99
N ARG A 129 14.37 -14.65 11.05
CA ARG A 129 13.86 -13.77 12.08
C ARG A 129 13.26 -12.57 11.41
N GLN A 130 12.03 -12.24 11.78
CA GLN A 130 11.25 -11.15 11.19
C GLN A 130 11.17 -11.19 9.65
N GLU A 131 11.10 -12.39 9.06
CA GLU A 131 10.97 -12.55 7.60
C GLU A 131 9.61 -12.00 7.14
N PRO A 132 9.56 -11.04 6.20
CA PRO A 132 8.28 -10.56 5.67
C PRO A 132 7.53 -11.68 4.94
N VAL A 133 6.32 -11.99 5.40
CA VAL A 133 5.41 -12.93 4.75
C VAL A 133 4.18 -12.17 4.27
N GLU A 134 3.94 -12.20 2.96
CA GLU A 134 2.80 -11.55 2.30
C GLU A 134 1.92 -12.60 1.65
N VAL A 135 0.62 -12.55 1.92
CA VAL A 135 -0.38 -13.46 1.33
C VAL A 135 -1.62 -12.70 0.88
N THR A 136 -2.28 -13.22 -0.15
CA THR A 136 -3.64 -12.82 -0.50
C THR A 136 -4.63 -13.82 0.10
N LEU A 137 -5.66 -13.34 0.79
CA LEU A 137 -6.74 -14.14 1.38
C LEU A 137 -8.09 -13.55 0.95
N ALA A 138 -9.07 -14.41 0.66
CA ALA A 138 -10.43 -13.97 0.38
C ALA A 138 -11.32 -14.17 1.61
N PHE A 139 -12.34 -13.33 1.83
CA PHE A 139 -13.30 -13.46 2.94
C PHE A 139 -14.70 -13.13 2.45
N PRO A 140 -15.77 -13.77 2.97
CA PRO A 140 -17.13 -13.36 2.64
C PRO A 140 -17.35 -11.94 3.16
N THR A 141 -17.94 -11.08 2.33
CA THR A 141 -18.18 -9.68 2.68
C THR A 141 -19.00 -9.56 3.98
N GLU A 142 -20.01 -10.41 4.12
CA GLU A 142 -20.95 -10.41 5.25
C GLU A 142 -20.30 -10.82 6.58
N GLU A 143 -19.19 -11.55 6.52
CA GLU A 143 -18.43 -11.99 7.70
C GLU A 143 -17.27 -11.05 8.06
N LEU A 144 -17.02 -10.01 7.25
CA LEU A 144 -15.89 -9.08 7.42
C LEU A 144 -16.34 -7.64 7.15
N ALA A 145 -16.64 -6.91 8.24
CA ALA A 145 -17.02 -5.50 8.18
C ALA A 145 -15.84 -4.61 7.79
N SER A 146 -14.63 -4.91 8.27
CA SER A 146 -13.39 -4.22 7.88
C SER A 146 -12.16 -5.10 7.99
N SER A 147 -11.45 -5.31 6.88
CA SER A 147 -10.19 -6.08 6.92
C SER A 147 -9.11 -5.43 7.78
N TRP A 148 -8.99 -4.10 7.75
CA TRP A 148 -8.00 -3.35 8.51
C TRP A 148 -8.23 -3.40 10.03
N ARG A 149 -9.49 -3.46 10.47
CA ARG A 149 -9.80 -3.57 11.89
C ARG A 149 -9.83 -5.00 12.38
N GLU A 150 -10.29 -5.96 11.58
CA GLU A 150 -10.62 -7.29 12.11
C GLU A 150 -9.53 -8.33 11.95
N LEU A 151 -8.73 -8.26 10.90
CA LEU A 151 -7.74 -9.29 10.63
C LEU A 151 -6.64 -9.25 11.71
N ARG A 152 -6.46 -10.39 12.38
CA ARG A 152 -5.40 -10.62 13.38
C ARG A 152 -4.67 -11.91 13.07
N VAL A 153 -3.34 -11.88 13.20
CA VAL A 153 -2.49 -13.05 12.97
C VAL A 153 -2.04 -13.59 14.32
N ALA A 154 -2.07 -14.90 14.50
CA ALA A 154 -1.50 -15.57 15.66
C ALA A 154 -0.70 -16.79 15.23
N VAL A 155 0.26 -17.19 16.06
CA VAL A 155 1.08 -18.39 15.88
C VAL A 155 1.02 -19.24 17.14
N VAL A 156 1.16 -20.56 17.01
CA VAL A 156 1.27 -21.46 18.15
C VAL A 156 2.71 -21.44 18.67
N ARG A 157 2.89 -21.10 19.95
CA ARG A 157 4.18 -21.16 20.68
C ARG A 157 3.94 -21.82 22.03
N ASP A 158 4.69 -22.87 22.34
CA ASP A 158 4.55 -23.63 23.60
C ASP A 158 3.08 -23.97 23.91
N ASN A 159 2.35 -24.47 22.89
CA ASN A 159 0.92 -24.79 22.96
C ASN A 159 -0.04 -23.62 23.20
N ASN A 160 0.43 -22.38 23.21
CA ASN A 160 -0.39 -21.19 23.37
C ASN A 160 -0.46 -20.40 22.06
N LEU A 161 -1.61 -19.77 21.82
CA LEU A 161 -1.71 -18.79 20.74
C LEU A 161 -1.04 -17.49 21.19
N VAL A 162 -0.19 -16.96 20.33
CA VAL A 162 0.49 -15.68 20.51
C VAL A 162 0.20 -14.82 19.30
N GLU A 163 -0.36 -13.63 19.52
CA GLU A 163 -0.60 -12.65 18.46
C GLU A 163 0.74 -12.25 17.83
N VAL A 164 0.75 -12.16 16.50
CA VAL A 164 1.86 -11.63 15.72
C VAL A 164 1.36 -10.35 15.07
N ALA A 165 2.14 -9.28 15.21
CA ALA A 165 1.82 -8.02 14.56
C ALA A 165 1.59 -8.26 13.06
N SER A 166 0.51 -7.68 12.53
CA SER A 166 0.10 -7.85 11.14
C SER A 166 -0.36 -6.54 10.53
N GLN A 167 -0.35 -6.46 9.21
CA GLN A 167 -0.75 -5.27 8.47
C GLN A 167 -1.47 -5.65 7.19
N VAL A 168 -2.67 -5.10 6.98
CA VAL A 168 -3.35 -5.17 5.69
C VAL A 168 -2.71 -4.15 4.75
N LEU A 169 -2.19 -4.61 3.62
CA LEU A 169 -1.55 -3.77 2.60
C LEU A 169 -2.55 -3.21 1.60
N SER A 170 -3.58 -4.00 1.25
CA SER A 170 -4.62 -3.61 0.31
C SER A 170 -5.85 -4.49 0.44
N GLU A 171 -7.01 -3.96 0.08
CA GLU A 171 -8.27 -4.70 -0.04
C GLU A 171 -8.92 -4.38 -1.38
N VAL A 172 -9.54 -5.38 -2.00
CA VAL A 172 -10.45 -5.22 -3.14
C VAL A 172 -11.74 -6.00 -2.89
N ARG A 173 -12.86 -5.46 -3.35
CA ARG A 173 -14.18 -6.10 -3.23
C ARG A 173 -14.57 -6.80 -4.53
N ARG A 174 -15.17 -7.98 -4.41
CA ARG A 174 -15.62 -8.87 -5.51
C ARG A 174 -17.02 -9.40 -5.20
N GLY A 175 -18.02 -8.55 -5.37
CA GLY A 175 -19.41 -8.88 -5.03
C GLY A 175 -19.54 -9.37 -3.60
N SER A 176 -19.82 -10.66 -3.45
CA SER A 176 -20.03 -11.35 -2.17
C SER A 176 -18.77 -11.62 -1.34
N HIS A 177 -17.57 -11.35 -1.87
CA HIS A 177 -16.32 -11.53 -1.12
C HIS A 177 -15.36 -10.34 -1.25
N ARG A 178 -14.40 -10.27 -0.33
CA ARG A 178 -13.30 -9.30 -0.29
C ARG A 178 -11.98 -10.06 -0.37
N GLU A 179 -11.05 -9.60 -1.21
CA GLU A 179 -9.68 -10.08 -1.24
C GLU A 179 -8.79 -9.09 -0.49
N CYS A 180 -7.97 -9.58 0.42
CA CYS A 180 -7.09 -8.80 1.27
C CYS A 180 -5.66 -9.28 1.12
N ARG A 181 -4.72 -8.35 0.99
CA ARG A 181 -3.29 -8.65 1.06
C ARG A 181 -2.80 -8.39 2.48
N LEU A 182 -2.38 -9.44 3.17
CA LEU A 182 -1.96 -9.41 4.56
C LEU A 182 -0.46 -9.66 4.67
N LEU A 183 0.21 -8.85 5.50
CA LEU A 183 1.63 -8.94 5.81
C LEU A 183 1.83 -9.19 7.31
N TRP A 184 2.77 -10.06 7.67
CA TRP A 184 3.37 -10.11 9.01
C TRP A 184 4.86 -10.44 8.92
N LEU A 185 5.59 -10.28 10.01
CA LEU A 185 7.00 -10.64 10.12
C LEU A 185 7.11 -11.97 10.88
N ALA A 186 7.64 -13.01 10.23
CA ALA A 186 7.68 -14.37 10.74
C ALA A 186 9.06 -14.75 11.31
N ASP A 187 9.04 -15.49 12.42
CA ASP A 187 10.21 -16.19 12.94
C ASP A 187 10.05 -17.67 12.62
N CYS A 188 11.07 -18.28 12.01
CA CYS A 188 11.09 -19.70 11.68
C CYS A 188 12.47 -20.28 11.93
N ASP A 189 12.57 -21.48 12.48
CA ASP A 189 13.83 -22.20 12.54
C ASP A 189 14.09 -22.95 11.22
N ALA A 190 15.33 -23.35 10.99
CA ALA A 190 15.72 -24.07 9.78
C ALA A 190 14.88 -25.34 9.61
N ARG A 191 14.33 -25.56 8.39
CA ARG A 191 13.50 -26.73 8.07
C ARG A 191 12.29 -26.93 8.98
N SER A 192 11.81 -25.86 9.62
CA SER A 192 10.63 -25.92 10.48
C SER A 192 9.36 -25.57 9.70
N THR A 193 8.24 -26.07 10.20
CA THR A 193 6.90 -25.66 9.77
C THR A 193 6.15 -25.10 10.98
N SER A 194 5.59 -23.90 10.81
CA SER A 194 4.80 -23.21 11.83
C SER A 194 3.36 -23.03 11.36
N THR A 195 2.43 -23.11 12.30
CA THR A 195 1.00 -22.91 12.04
C THR A 195 0.59 -21.50 12.44
N TYR A 196 -0.08 -20.81 11.52
CA TYR A 196 -0.62 -19.47 11.71
C TYR A 196 -2.14 -19.45 11.63
N PHE A 197 -2.76 -18.69 12.53
CA PHE A 197 -4.19 -18.44 12.58
C PHE A 197 -4.47 -17.01 12.13
N ILE A 198 -5.44 -16.84 11.24
CA ILE A 198 -5.91 -15.54 10.77
C ILE A 198 -7.33 -15.36 11.28
N PHE A 199 -7.49 -14.66 12.40
CA PHE A 199 -8.80 -14.42 13.03
C PHE A 199 -9.54 -13.27 12.34
N TYR A 200 -10.86 -13.42 12.17
CA TYR A 200 -11.76 -12.40 11.62
C TYR A 200 -13.21 -12.54 12.19
N GLY A 201 -14.10 -11.61 11.85
CA GLY A 201 -15.50 -11.63 12.27
C GLY A 201 -15.71 -11.02 13.67
N ASN A 202 -15.03 -9.92 13.97
CA ASN A 202 -15.25 -9.12 15.17
C ASN A 202 -15.69 -7.70 14.76
N PRO A 203 -17.00 -7.40 14.68
CA PRO A 203 -17.49 -6.09 14.24
C PRO A 203 -17.08 -4.93 15.17
N ASP A 204 -16.72 -5.24 16.43
CA ASP A 204 -16.27 -4.27 17.43
C ASP A 204 -14.75 -4.06 17.44
N ALA A 205 -14.01 -4.76 16.56
CA ALA A 205 -12.57 -4.60 16.45
C ALA A 205 -12.18 -3.16 16.08
N GLU A 206 -11.07 -2.69 16.64
CA GLU A 206 -10.47 -1.37 16.34
C GLU A 206 -9.30 -1.54 15.38
N LEU A 207 -8.81 -0.43 14.80
CA LEU A 207 -7.53 -0.47 14.10
C LEU A 207 -6.44 -0.90 15.10
N PRO A 208 -5.65 -1.96 14.79
CA PRO A 208 -4.63 -2.43 15.72
C PRO A 208 -3.48 -1.42 15.83
N GLU A 209 -3.03 -1.17 17.05
CA GLU A 209 -1.86 -0.35 17.34
C GLU A 209 -0.70 -1.26 17.74
N TYR A 210 0.13 -1.63 16.76
CA TYR A 210 1.33 -2.43 17.00
C TYR A 210 2.56 -1.53 17.24
N PRO A 211 3.39 -1.80 18.26
CA PRO A 211 4.69 -1.16 18.41
C PRO A 211 5.55 -1.38 17.18
N SER A 212 6.26 -0.34 16.75
CA SER A 212 7.16 -0.40 15.60
C SER A 212 8.30 0.60 15.70
N ASP A 213 9.46 0.22 15.18
CA ASP A 213 10.58 1.13 14.92
C ASP A 213 10.43 1.87 13.57
N LEU A 214 9.51 1.43 12.70
CA LEU A 214 9.23 2.02 11.41
C LEU A 214 8.38 3.29 11.57
N ALA A 215 8.99 4.44 11.28
CA ALA A 215 8.34 5.73 11.22
C ALA A 215 8.25 6.22 9.78
N THR A 216 7.09 6.76 9.40
CA THR A 216 6.84 7.33 8.06
C THR A 216 6.17 8.69 8.19
N THR A 217 6.80 9.74 7.65
CA THR A 217 6.25 11.10 7.60
C THR A 217 6.23 11.63 6.17
N GLY A 218 5.50 12.73 5.93
CA GLY A 218 5.30 13.30 4.60
C GLY A 218 3.97 12.91 3.97
N GLU A 219 3.76 13.32 2.73
CA GLU A 219 2.49 13.19 1.99
C GLU A 219 2.71 12.57 0.61
N GLY A 220 1.70 11.84 0.12
CA GLY A 220 1.78 11.15 -1.17
C GLY A 220 3.02 10.24 -1.24
N PHE A 221 3.74 10.30 -2.35
CA PHE A 221 5.01 9.59 -2.59
C PHE A 221 6.23 10.28 -1.95
N GLY A 222 6.08 11.53 -1.49
CA GLY A 222 7.15 12.31 -0.89
C GLY A 222 7.31 12.00 0.59
N LEU A 223 7.97 10.89 0.90
CA LEU A 223 8.06 10.35 2.27
C LEU A 223 9.47 10.40 2.87
N ASP A 224 9.53 10.58 4.18
CA ASP A 224 10.69 10.24 5.00
C ASP A 224 10.34 8.97 5.77
N ILE A 225 11.13 7.91 5.56
CA ILE A 225 10.87 6.58 6.10
C ILE A 225 12.10 6.16 6.89
N SER A 226 11.95 5.75 8.13
CA SER A 226 13.08 5.31 8.95
C SER A 226 12.73 4.15 9.83
N ASN A 227 13.69 3.27 10.07
CA ASN A 227 13.64 2.24 11.10
C ASN A 227 14.89 2.34 12.00
N ALA A 228 15.21 1.27 12.74
CA ALA A 228 16.41 1.22 13.58
C ALA A 228 17.73 1.31 12.80
N TYR A 229 17.75 0.96 11.50
CA TYR A 229 18.97 0.79 10.70
C TYR A 229 19.24 1.94 9.74
N PHE A 230 18.19 2.57 9.20
CA PHE A 230 18.37 3.65 8.25
C PHE A 230 17.22 4.67 8.25
N LYS A 231 17.46 5.81 7.60
CA LYS A 231 16.45 6.77 7.16
C LYS A 231 16.56 6.96 5.65
N ALA A 232 15.51 6.61 4.93
CA ALA A 232 15.32 6.88 3.51
C ALA A 232 14.50 8.17 3.33
N LYS A 233 15.02 9.11 2.55
CA LYS A 233 14.31 10.32 2.14
C LYS A 233 13.94 10.22 0.67
N LEU A 234 12.64 10.21 0.36
CA LEU A 234 12.15 10.21 -1.01
C LEU A 234 11.91 11.64 -1.52
N SER A 235 12.26 11.87 -2.78
CA SER A 235 12.02 13.14 -3.48
C SER A 235 10.56 13.53 -3.40
N ARG A 236 10.29 14.77 -2.98
CA ARG A 236 8.94 15.34 -2.97
C ARG A 236 8.41 15.65 -4.37
N GLN A 237 9.26 15.60 -5.38
CA GLN A 237 8.91 15.81 -6.78
C GLN A 237 8.56 14.49 -7.47
N THR A 238 9.40 13.46 -7.33
CA THR A 238 9.33 12.24 -8.15
C THR A 238 9.19 10.94 -7.36
N GLY A 239 9.28 10.97 -6.03
CA GLY A 239 9.30 9.76 -5.19
C GLY A 239 10.57 8.91 -5.33
N GLN A 240 11.59 9.40 -6.06
CA GLN A 240 12.90 8.77 -6.18
C GLN A 240 13.64 8.82 -4.83
N LEU A 241 14.46 7.81 -4.50
CA LEU A 241 15.28 7.87 -3.29
C LEU A 241 16.35 8.97 -3.42
N GLU A 242 16.20 10.01 -2.60
CA GLU A 242 17.03 11.21 -2.59
C GLU A 242 18.25 11.03 -1.70
N ARG A 243 18.04 10.53 -0.48
CA ARG A 243 19.10 10.31 0.51
C ARG A 243 18.85 9.05 1.30
N LEU A 244 19.94 8.45 1.77
CA LEU A 244 19.92 7.31 2.67
C LEU A 244 20.88 7.55 3.82
N THR A 245 20.37 7.71 5.03
CA THR A 245 21.18 7.84 6.24
C THR A 245 21.27 6.50 6.95
N LEU A 246 22.47 5.99 7.16
CA LEU A 246 22.75 4.77 7.90
C LEU A 246 22.76 5.11 9.39
N ARG A 247 21.82 4.54 10.16
CA ARG A 247 21.67 4.78 11.60
C ARG A 247 22.57 3.83 12.38
N ARG A 248 23.85 4.21 12.41
CA ARG A 248 24.90 3.63 13.25
C ARG A 248 25.59 4.76 14.02
N GLU A 249 26.66 4.44 14.72
CA GLU A 249 27.37 5.32 15.66
C GLU A 249 27.46 6.79 15.24
N HIS A 250 27.96 7.08 14.04
CA HIS A 250 28.17 8.45 13.55
C HIS A 250 27.13 8.94 12.52
N GLY A 251 26.18 8.09 12.13
CA GLY A 251 25.07 8.49 11.25
C GLY A 251 25.48 8.86 9.82
N LEU A 252 26.11 7.96 9.06
CA LEU A 252 26.56 8.22 7.68
C LEU A 252 25.38 8.56 6.75
N GLU A 253 25.34 9.79 6.22
CA GLU A 253 24.38 10.18 5.17
C GLU A 253 24.98 9.96 3.78
N LEU A 254 24.32 9.12 2.98
CA LEU A 254 24.57 8.96 1.56
C LEU A 254 23.67 9.91 0.77
N PHE A 255 24.29 10.71 -0.09
CA PHE A 255 23.64 11.70 -0.95
C PHE A 255 24.39 11.84 -2.28
N SER A 256 23.74 12.42 -3.28
CA SER A 256 24.41 12.87 -4.51
C SER A 256 24.39 14.40 -4.58
N GLY A 257 25.57 15.01 -4.47
CA GLY A 257 25.75 16.47 -4.40
C GLY A 257 26.49 17.08 -5.60
N GLY A 258 26.82 16.28 -6.62
CA GLY A 258 27.43 16.78 -7.85
C GLY A 258 26.41 17.40 -8.81
N GLU A 259 26.85 18.31 -9.67
CA GLU A 259 26.06 18.94 -10.76
C GLU A 259 25.73 17.97 -11.92
N GLY A 260 26.10 16.69 -11.81
CA GLY A 260 26.07 15.77 -12.94
C GLY A 260 24.67 15.67 -13.56
N HIS A 261 24.64 15.98 -14.86
CA HIS A 261 23.46 15.93 -15.73
C HIS A 261 22.26 16.83 -15.33
N GLY A 262 22.43 17.75 -14.36
CA GLY A 262 21.35 18.65 -13.92
C GLY A 262 20.18 17.90 -13.25
N GLU A 263 20.46 16.76 -12.63
CA GLU A 263 19.45 15.90 -12.02
C GLU A 263 19.04 16.41 -10.62
N PRO A 264 17.80 16.17 -10.16
CA PRO A 264 17.47 16.32 -8.75
C PRO A 264 18.44 15.52 -7.87
N PRO A 265 18.66 15.88 -6.60
CA PRO A 265 19.70 15.31 -5.73
C PRO A 265 19.41 13.86 -5.28
N GLY A 266 19.26 12.94 -6.23
CA GLY A 266 18.94 11.51 -6.05
C GLY A 266 20.16 10.66 -5.77
N VAL A 267 20.05 9.63 -4.91
CA VAL A 267 21.05 8.55 -4.85
C VAL A 267 20.71 7.40 -5.78
N ASP A 268 19.42 7.12 -6.02
CA ASP A 268 18.98 6.20 -7.08
C ASP A 268 18.71 7.00 -8.36
N TRP A 269 19.54 6.78 -9.38
CA TRP A 269 19.51 7.48 -10.67
C TRP A 269 18.77 6.71 -11.77
N ALA A 270 18.42 5.45 -11.52
CA ALA A 270 17.59 4.67 -12.41
C ALA A 270 16.10 5.08 -12.25
N HIS A 271 15.24 4.93 -13.25
CA HIS A 271 15.43 4.20 -14.51
C HIS A 271 15.36 5.16 -15.69
N ASP A 272 16.04 4.79 -16.76
CA ASP A 272 16.11 5.59 -17.98
C ASP A 272 16.52 4.76 -19.19
N TYR A 273 16.39 5.38 -20.36
CA TYR A 273 17.00 4.89 -21.58
C TYR A 273 17.47 6.02 -22.48
N VAL A 274 18.41 5.72 -23.37
CA VAL A 274 18.89 6.62 -24.43
C VAL A 274 18.26 6.16 -25.74
N ASP A 275 17.62 7.08 -26.48
CA ASP A 275 16.97 6.73 -27.75
C ASP A 275 17.97 6.58 -28.91
N GLU A 276 17.43 6.22 -30.07
CA GLU A 276 18.16 5.94 -31.29
C GLU A 276 19.16 7.04 -31.67
N GLY A 277 20.38 6.62 -32.04
CA GLY A 277 21.44 7.55 -32.42
C GLY A 277 22.05 8.33 -31.26
N GLY A 278 21.65 8.05 -30.01
CA GLY A 278 22.14 8.77 -28.84
C GLY A 278 21.57 10.17 -28.73
N PHE A 279 20.41 10.44 -29.35
CA PHE A 279 19.88 11.79 -29.50
C PHE A 279 19.42 12.38 -28.16
N GLN A 280 18.70 11.60 -27.35
CA GLN A 280 18.27 12.04 -26.02
C GLN A 280 18.21 10.92 -25.00
N LYS A 281 18.24 11.29 -23.72
CA LYS A 281 18.07 10.38 -22.59
C LYS A 281 16.75 10.67 -21.88
N LEU A 282 15.87 9.68 -21.84
CA LEU A 282 14.53 9.75 -21.28
C LEU A 282 14.54 9.16 -19.88
N ARG A 283 14.08 9.92 -18.88
CA ARG A 283 14.23 9.56 -17.47
C ARG A 283 12.95 9.74 -16.66
N ILE A 284 12.76 8.92 -15.63
CA ILE A 284 11.72 9.15 -14.61
C ILE A 284 12.13 10.21 -13.58
N SER A 285 13.43 10.43 -13.38
CA SER A 285 13.95 11.47 -12.48
C SER A 285 13.65 12.89 -12.96
N LEU A 286 13.26 13.06 -14.22
CA LEU A 286 12.91 14.36 -14.83
C LEU A 286 11.40 14.66 -14.78
N TRP A 287 10.57 13.82 -14.17
CA TRP A 287 9.16 14.13 -13.99
C TRP A 287 8.98 15.45 -13.23
N GLU A 288 8.18 16.38 -13.76
CA GLU A 288 7.79 17.61 -13.05
C GLU A 288 7.08 17.28 -11.73
N SER A 289 6.22 16.27 -11.76
CA SER A 289 5.65 15.60 -10.59
C SER A 289 5.44 14.13 -10.91
N CYS A 290 5.49 13.26 -9.90
CA CYS A 290 5.23 11.83 -10.07
C CYS A 290 3.87 11.62 -10.76
N PRO A 291 3.83 11.05 -11.99
CA PRO A 291 2.61 10.96 -12.77
C PRO A 291 1.55 10.12 -12.07
N ASP A 292 1.90 8.94 -11.58
CA ASP A 292 1.01 8.03 -10.87
C ASP A 292 1.77 7.31 -9.75
N TYR A 293 1.05 7.02 -8.66
CA TYR A 293 1.63 6.37 -7.49
C TYR A 293 0.60 5.66 -6.60
N GLU A 294 1.09 4.71 -5.81
CA GLU A 294 0.40 4.03 -4.72
C GLU A 294 1.27 4.08 -3.48
N VAL A 295 0.66 4.34 -2.33
CA VAL A 295 1.34 4.38 -1.04
C VAL A 295 0.59 3.52 -0.05
N VAL A 296 1.32 2.64 0.62
CA VAL A 296 0.83 1.88 1.77
C VAL A 296 1.67 2.31 2.96
N ARG A 297 1.02 2.61 4.08
CA ARG A 297 1.69 2.94 5.35
C ARG A 297 1.14 2.05 6.45
N GLY A 298 2.03 1.59 7.31
CA GLY A 298 1.64 0.91 8.53
C GLY A 298 2.86 0.55 9.38
N PRO A 299 2.61 -0.13 10.51
CA PRO A 299 3.66 -0.38 11.50
C PRO A 299 4.69 -1.42 11.01
N LEU A 300 4.41 -2.27 10.03
CA LEU A 300 5.35 -3.30 9.60
C LEU A 300 6.01 -2.96 8.27
N CYS A 301 5.29 -2.26 7.39
CA CYS A 301 5.79 -1.94 6.07
C CYS A 301 5.24 -0.62 5.54
N THR A 302 6.13 0.14 4.91
CA THR A 302 5.78 1.26 4.04
C THR A 302 6.17 0.92 2.61
N VAL A 303 5.19 1.01 1.70
CA VAL A 303 5.36 0.77 0.27
C VAL A 303 5.14 2.08 -0.48
N VAL A 304 6.04 2.41 -1.41
CA VAL A 304 5.87 3.53 -2.34
C VAL A 304 6.09 3.00 -3.75
N ARG A 305 5.00 2.85 -4.51
CA ARG A 305 5.01 2.47 -5.91
C ARG A 305 4.68 3.66 -6.78
N ARG A 306 5.37 3.81 -7.91
CA ARG A 306 5.21 4.91 -8.85
C ARG A 306 5.45 4.43 -10.27
N TRP A 307 4.73 5.00 -11.22
CA TRP A 307 4.85 4.58 -12.61
C TRP A 307 4.50 5.69 -13.60
N GLY A 308 4.93 5.48 -14.85
CA GLY A 308 4.66 6.40 -15.95
C GLY A 308 5.65 6.23 -17.10
N PHE A 309 5.57 7.14 -18.07
CA PHE A 309 6.55 7.23 -19.14
C PHE A 309 7.70 8.18 -18.74
N PRO A 310 8.97 7.81 -18.98
CA PRO A 310 10.08 8.72 -18.76
C PRO A 310 10.02 9.91 -19.71
N VAL A 311 10.58 11.06 -19.32
CA VAL A 311 10.47 12.32 -20.07
C VAL A 311 11.81 12.84 -20.59
N SER A 312 11.75 13.63 -21.65
CA SER A 312 12.89 14.23 -22.34
C SER A 312 13.46 15.41 -21.54
N PRO A 313 14.76 15.74 -21.68
CA PRO A 313 15.33 16.97 -21.12
C PRO A 313 14.63 18.26 -21.59
N ILE A 314 13.92 18.21 -22.72
CA ILE A 314 13.13 19.33 -23.26
C ILE A 314 11.63 19.03 -23.31
N HIS A 315 11.12 18.28 -22.33
CA HIS A 315 9.68 18.02 -22.18
C HIS A 315 8.86 19.34 -22.16
N PRO A 316 7.70 19.43 -22.82
CA PRO A 316 6.97 18.37 -23.53
C PRO A 316 7.28 18.23 -25.03
N VAL A 317 8.33 18.88 -25.56
CA VAL A 317 8.65 18.82 -27.01
C VAL A 317 8.78 17.38 -27.51
N PHE A 318 9.42 16.51 -26.71
CA PHE A 318 9.47 15.07 -26.93
C PHE A 318 8.87 14.31 -25.74
N SER A 319 7.76 13.60 -25.97
CA SER A 319 7.04 12.81 -24.96
C SER A 319 6.63 11.42 -25.49
N PRO A 320 7.59 10.54 -25.84
CA PRO A 320 7.28 9.27 -26.47
C PRO A 320 6.64 8.26 -25.50
N ALA A 321 5.49 7.71 -25.88
CA ALA A 321 4.84 6.60 -25.17
C ALA A 321 5.41 5.23 -25.63
N ARG A 322 6.72 5.02 -25.44
CA ARG A 322 7.44 3.81 -25.91
C ARG A 322 7.80 2.84 -24.78
N MET A 323 8.21 3.33 -23.63
CA MET A 323 8.65 2.53 -22.49
C MET A 323 7.90 2.95 -21.23
N HIS A 324 7.04 2.08 -20.72
CA HIS A 324 6.38 2.29 -19.44
C HIS A 324 7.26 1.78 -18.31
N ILE A 325 7.49 2.60 -17.30
CA ILE A 325 8.36 2.28 -16.15
C ILE A 325 7.52 2.25 -14.88
N ASP A 326 7.67 1.19 -14.10
CA ASP A 326 7.06 0.99 -12.78
C ASP A 326 8.18 0.75 -11.76
N VAL A 327 8.17 1.45 -10.62
CA VAL A 327 9.15 1.32 -9.55
C VAL A 327 8.44 1.32 -8.21
N GLU A 328 8.73 0.32 -7.39
CA GLU A 328 8.21 0.14 -6.04
C GLU A 328 9.37 0.03 -5.04
N TYR A 329 9.35 0.86 -4.00
CA TYR A 329 10.21 0.70 -2.82
C TYR A 329 9.40 0.11 -1.67
N ARG A 330 10.00 -0.84 -0.93
CA ARG A 330 9.41 -1.42 0.28
C ARG A 330 10.37 -1.37 1.45
N PHE A 331 9.94 -0.71 2.51
CA PHE A 331 10.68 -0.57 3.76
C PHE A 331 9.97 -1.33 4.85
N TYR A 332 10.72 -2.05 5.67
CA TYR A 332 10.18 -2.93 6.71
C TYR A 332 10.64 -2.49 8.10
N ALA A 333 9.80 -2.73 9.09
CA ALA A 333 10.19 -2.62 10.50
C ALA A 333 11.27 -3.65 10.83
N GLY A 334 12.24 -3.28 11.68
CA GLY A 334 13.24 -4.19 12.22
C GLY A 334 14.24 -4.83 11.24
N LEU A 335 14.21 -4.48 9.95
CA LEU A 335 15.10 -5.07 8.94
C LEU A 335 16.18 -4.09 8.45
N PRO A 336 17.43 -4.54 8.26
CA PRO A 336 18.55 -3.71 7.79
C PRO A 336 18.58 -3.53 6.27
N TRP A 337 17.49 -3.84 5.58
CA TRP A 337 17.39 -3.75 4.12
C TRP A 337 16.00 -3.28 3.68
N PHE A 338 15.93 -2.77 2.46
CA PHE A 338 14.68 -2.44 1.78
C PHE A 338 14.69 -3.03 0.37
N GLU A 339 13.52 -3.28 -0.20
CA GLU A 339 13.42 -3.78 -1.58
C GLU A 339 13.16 -2.63 -2.57
N LYS A 340 13.72 -2.78 -3.78
CA LYS A 340 13.25 -2.09 -4.99
C LYS A 340 12.77 -3.15 -5.97
N ARG A 341 11.54 -3.02 -6.43
CA ARG A 341 10.97 -3.82 -7.52
C ARG A 341 10.67 -2.88 -8.68
N SER A 342 10.94 -3.29 -9.90
CA SER A 342 10.64 -2.48 -11.06
C SER A 342 10.30 -3.29 -12.29
N THR A 343 9.60 -2.63 -13.21
CA THR A 343 9.28 -3.17 -14.53
C THR A 343 9.52 -2.10 -15.58
N MET A 344 10.20 -2.45 -16.67
CA MET A 344 10.32 -1.62 -17.87
C MET A 344 9.67 -2.35 -19.03
N LYS A 345 8.48 -1.87 -19.46
CA LYS A 345 7.67 -2.49 -20.51
C LYS A 345 7.63 -1.66 -21.78
N ALA A 346 8.08 -2.24 -22.88
CA ALA A 346 7.96 -1.65 -24.20
C ALA A 346 6.50 -1.68 -24.69
N ILE A 347 5.91 -0.50 -24.90
CA ILE A 347 4.56 -0.32 -25.46
C ILE A 347 4.58 -0.36 -26.99
N GLN A 348 5.72 0.00 -27.58
CA GLN A 348 6.00 -0.01 -29.01
C GLN A 348 7.40 -0.56 -29.24
N SER A 349 7.69 -1.08 -30.44
CA SER A 349 9.05 -1.43 -30.80
C SER A 349 9.88 -0.16 -30.97
N PHE A 350 11.10 -0.13 -30.42
CA PHE A 350 12.02 0.98 -30.57
C PHE A 350 13.46 0.54 -30.31
N ARG A 351 14.41 1.38 -30.71
CA ARG A 351 15.82 1.19 -30.42
C ARG A 351 16.24 1.98 -29.18
N ALA A 352 16.88 1.31 -28.23
CA ALA A 352 17.52 1.90 -27.07
C ALA A 352 19.04 1.72 -27.19
N GLU A 353 19.78 2.82 -27.31
CA GLU A 353 21.25 2.78 -27.37
C GLU A 353 21.85 2.39 -26.02
N ALA A 354 21.15 2.74 -24.93
CA ALA A 354 21.43 2.30 -23.57
C ALA A 354 20.12 2.29 -22.77
N LEU A 355 20.07 1.47 -21.72
CA LEU A 355 18.99 1.43 -20.75
C LEU A 355 19.60 1.08 -19.40
N ARG A 356 19.07 1.67 -18.33
CA ARG A 356 19.54 1.43 -16.96
C ARG A 356 18.38 1.19 -16.03
N ASP A 357 18.47 0.13 -15.24
CA ASP A 357 17.48 -0.27 -14.25
C ASP A 357 18.00 -0.22 -12.80
N ASP A 358 19.31 -0.22 -12.61
CA ASP A 358 19.94 -0.02 -11.30
C ASP A 358 21.18 0.87 -11.41
N GLU A 359 21.08 2.12 -10.94
CA GLU A 359 22.19 3.06 -10.92
C GLU A 359 22.19 3.83 -9.59
N TRP A 360 23.30 3.76 -8.88
CA TRP A 360 23.45 4.38 -7.56
C TRP A 360 24.69 5.23 -7.49
N VAL A 361 24.54 6.43 -6.94
CA VAL A 361 25.54 7.49 -6.98
C VAL A 361 25.68 8.13 -5.60
N PHE A 362 26.89 8.09 -5.03
CA PHE A 362 27.17 8.65 -3.70
C PHE A 362 28.38 9.57 -3.69
N SER A 363 28.11 10.86 -3.47
CA SER A 363 29.14 11.89 -3.38
C SER A 363 30.00 11.74 -2.13
N GLY A 364 31.28 12.11 -2.28
CA GLY A 364 32.29 11.95 -1.23
C GLY A 364 33.03 10.61 -1.34
N GLN A 365 33.77 10.27 -0.28
CA GLN A 365 34.56 9.05 -0.17
C GLN A 365 34.16 8.25 1.07
N SER A 366 32.86 7.95 1.19
CA SER A 366 32.29 7.26 2.36
C SER A 366 32.77 5.82 2.53
N PHE A 367 33.15 5.17 1.44
CA PHE A 367 33.61 3.78 1.41
C PHE A 367 35.06 3.68 0.95
N THR A 368 35.75 2.65 1.39
CA THR A 368 37.17 2.40 1.08
C THR A 368 37.35 1.26 0.08
N ASP A 369 36.37 0.36 0.00
CA ASP A 369 36.49 -0.90 -0.73
C ASP A 369 35.20 -1.29 -1.45
N GLN A 370 35.37 -2.11 -2.47
CA GLN A 370 34.31 -2.68 -3.30
C GLN A 370 33.96 -4.08 -2.81
N LEU A 371 32.68 -4.44 -2.94
CA LEU A 371 32.24 -5.83 -2.83
C LEU A 371 31.32 -6.18 -4.01
N TRP A 372 31.29 -7.46 -4.37
CA TRP A 372 30.42 -7.99 -5.41
C TRP A 372 30.08 -9.46 -5.16
N ILE A 373 28.98 -9.94 -5.72
CA ILE A 373 28.52 -11.32 -5.59
C ILE A 373 28.50 -11.94 -6.99
N ASP A 374 29.08 -13.13 -7.14
CA ASP A 374 29.09 -13.87 -8.41
C ASP A 374 27.78 -14.62 -8.67
N ARG A 375 27.69 -15.27 -9.82
CA ARG A 375 26.51 -16.08 -10.23
C ARG A 375 26.19 -17.24 -9.30
N ASP A 376 27.21 -17.84 -8.71
CA ASP A 376 27.06 -18.96 -7.77
C ASP A 376 26.63 -18.47 -6.37
N GLY A 377 26.66 -17.15 -6.16
CA GLY A 377 26.22 -16.49 -4.95
C GLY A 377 27.32 -16.30 -3.91
N HIS A 378 28.60 -16.44 -4.28
CA HIS A 378 29.72 -16.14 -3.40
C HIS A 378 30.05 -14.65 -3.43
N ALA A 379 30.30 -14.08 -2.26
CA ALA A 379 30.65 -12.68 -2.10
C ALA A 379 32.17 -12.48 -2.10
N HIS A 380 32.62 -11.48 -2.85
CA HIS A 380 34.01 -11.13 -3.09
C HIS A 380 34.27 -9.67 -2.74
N THR A 381 35.54 -9.33 -2.45
CA THR A 381 35.99 -7.95 -2.26
C THR A 381 37.03 -7.56 -3.30
N GLY A 382 37.13 -6.27 -3.60
CA GLY A 382 38.09 -5.73 -4.54
C GLY A 382 37.59 -5.74 -5.99
N ASN A 383 38.54 -5.63 -6.93
CA ASN A 383 38.22 -5.44 -8.34
C ASN A 383 37.47 -6.65 -8.93
N VAL A 384 36.45 -6.37 -9.74
CA VAL A 384 35.75 -7.36 -10.56
C VAL A 384 36.65 -7.79 -11.72
N SER A 385 36.93 -9.09 -11.86
CA SER A 385 37.71 -9.63 -12.96
C SER A 385 36.99 -9.48 -14.30
N ALA A 386 37.74 -9.45 -15.41
CA ALA A 386 37.18 -9.18 -16.73
C ALA A 386 36.07 -10.16 -17.16
N ASP A 387 36.18 -11.44 -16.76
CA ASP A 387 35.20 -12.50 -17.03
C ASP A 387 33.91 -12.39 -16.21
N GLN A 388 33.94 -11.62 -15.11
CA GLN A 388 32.81 -11.44 -14.19
C GLN A 388 32.04 -10.13 -14.44
N GLN A 389 32.53 -9.24 -15.30
CA GLN A 389 31.95 -7.91 -15.55
C GLN A 389 30.47 -7.90 -15.99
N GLU A 390 29.99 -9.00 -16.58
CA GLU A 390 28.58 -9.15 -16.99
C GLU A 390 27.84 -10.26 -16.22
N GLN A 391 28.41 -10.75 -15.12
CA GLN A 391 27.89 -11.88 -14.31
C GLN A 391 27.73 -11.54 -12.82
N LEU A 392 27.46 -10.27 -12.50
CA LEU A 392 27.31 -9.78 -11.14
C LEU A 392 25.90 -10.00 -10.59
N TRP A 393 25.76 -10.70 -9.47
CA TRP A 393 24.50 -10.97 -8.78
C TRP A 393 24.37 -10.26 -7.43
N GLY A 394 25.26 -9.32 -7.20
CA GLY A 394 25.20 -8.32 -6.16
C GLY A 394 26.42 -7.41 -6.25
N VAL A 395 26.27 -6.16 -5.82
CA VAL A 395 27.32 -5.14 -5.88
C VAL A 395 27.20 -4.22 -4.67
N GLY A 396 28.31 -3.61 -4.27
CA GLY A 396 28.26 -2.67 -3.16
C GLY A 396 29.60 -2.13 -2.76
N PHE A 397 29.59 -1.50 -1.59
CA PHE A 397 30.76 -0.88 -0.99
C PHE A 397 30.78 -1.14 0.51
N PHE A 398 31.97 -1.10 1.09
CA PHE A 398 32.16 -1.08 2.53
C PHE A 398 33.32 -0.18 2.94
N ASN A 399 33.31 0.23 4.21
CA ASN A 399 34.38 0.99 4.82
C ASN A 399 35.07 0.13 5.88
N ARG A 400 36.38 -0.14 5.72
CA ARG A 400 37.15 -0.98 6.66
C ARG A 400 37.24 -0.40 8.07
N GLN A 401 37.19 0.93 8.20
CA GLN A 401 37.38 1.61 9.48
C GLN A 401 36.06 1.81 10.22
N SER A 402 35.02 2.32 9.55
CA SER A 402 33.72 2.53 10.20
C SER A 402 32.87 1.27 10.26
N GLY A 403 33.15 0.28 9.40
CA GLY A 403 32.35 -0.92 9.27
C GLY A 403 30.99 -0.69 8.64
N ASP A 404 30.74 0.45 7.98
CA ASP A 404 29.52 0.66 7.21
C ASP A 404 29.61 -0.03 5.87
N ALA A 405 28.51 -0.65 5.43
CA ALA A 405 28.37 -1.17 4.10
C ALA A 405 26.99 -0.88 3.51
N ILE A 406 26.97 -0.77 2.19
CA ILE A 406 25.76 -0.83 1.38
C ILE A 406 25.96 -1.87 0.28
N ALA A 407 25.01 -2.78 0.12
CA ALA A 407 25.04 -3.82 -0.90
C ALA A 407 23.68 -3.98 -1.56
N ALA A 408 23.65 -3.96 -2.88
CA ALA A 408 22.51 -4.41 -3.68
C ALA A 408 22.61 -5.91 -3.90
N LEU A 409 21.60 -6.65 -3.43
CA LEU A 409 21.44 -8.09 -3.65
C LEU A 409 20.47 -8.30 -4.80
N PHE A 410 20.93 -8.91 -5.88
CA PHE A 410 20.07 -9.15 -7.06
C PHE A 410 19.30 -10.46 -6.88
N LEU A 411 17.96 -10.35 -6.81
CA LEU A 411 17.07 -11.44 -6.41
C LEU A 411 16.26 -12.01 -7.59
N ASP A 412 15.66 -11.16 -8.41
CA ASP A 412 14.97 -11.58 -9.64
C ASP A 412 15.21 -10.55 -10.72
N HIS A 413 15.97 -10.97 -11.74
CA HIS A 413 16.23 -10.22 -12.96
C HIS A 413 15.79 -11.09 -14.13
N SER A 414 14.67 -10.73 -14.74
CA SER A 414 14.07 -11.52 -15.82
C SER A 414 13.60 -10.63 -16.95
N ALA A 415 13.49 -11.20 -18.14
CA ALA A 415 12.92 -10.52 -19.28
C ALA A 415 12.03 -11.42 -20.13
N ASP A 416 10.92 -10.84 -20.61
CA ASP A 416 10.07 -11.44 -21.63
C ASP A 416 10.31 -10.75 -22.97
N GLY A 417 10.45 -11.53 -24.04
CA GLY A 417 10.64 -10.99 -25.39
C GLY A 417 12.04 -10.42 -25.65
N LEU A 418 13.01 -10.69 -24.79
CA LEU A 418 14.43 -10.34 -24.97
C LEU A 418 15.32 -11.56 -24.65
N PRO A 419 16.57 -11.60 -25.16
CA PRO A 419 17.57 -12.55 -24.70
C PRO A 419 17.89 -12.39 -23.20
N GLU A 420 18.70 -13.31 -22.65
CA GLU A 420 19.16 -13.24 -21.26
C GLU A 420 19.81 -11.88 -20.96
N LEU A 421 19.40 -11.28 -19.83
CA LEU A 421 19.86 -9.97 -19.41
C LEU A 421 21.32 -10.00 -18.97
N LYS A 422 22.02 -8.91 -19.26
CA LYS A 422 23.36 -8.67 -18.74
C LYS A 422 23.31 -8.30 -17.26
N HIS A 423 24.34 -8.73 -16.53
CA HIS A 423 24.53 -8.46 -15.11
C HIS A 423 25.78 -7.61 -14.90
N THR A 424 25.72 -6.39 -15.45
CA THR A 424 26.79 -5.39 -15.39
C THR A 424 26.67 -4.50 -14.14
N GLY A 425 27.60 -3.55 -14.00
CA GLY A 425 27.57 -2.56 -12.93
C GLY A 425 28.62 -2.81 -11.86
N ALA A 426 29.83 -3.20 -12.24
CA ALA A 426 30.95 -3.29 -11.31
C ALA A 426 31.06 -1.98 -10.50
N PRO A 427 31.12 -2.06 -9.16
CA PRO A 427 31.17 -0.88 -8.31
C PRO A 427 32.47 -0.12 -8.57
N LEU A 428 32.41 1.21 -8.58
CA LEU A 428 33.56 2.10 -8.78
C LEU A 428 33.69 3.01 -7.56
N LEU A 429 34.88 3.05 -6.95
CA LEU A 429 35.15 3.93 -5.80
C LEU A 429 35.29 5.40 -6.20
N TYR A 430 35.54 5.65 -7.49
CA TYR A 430 35.75 7.00 -7.99
C TYR A 430 35.17 7.18 -9.40
N TYR A 431 34.18 8.06 -9.46
CA TYR A 431 33.65 8.69 -10.65
C TYR A 431 33.80 10.20 -10.49
N ARG A 432 34.45 10.84 -11.47
CA ARG A 432 34.88 12.25 -11.41
C ARG A 432 33.80 13.22 -10.90
N TRP A 433 32.53 12.95 -11.19
CA TRP A 433 31.43 13.85 -10.85
C TRP A 433 30.77 13.56 -9.50
N HIS A 434 30.84 12.33 -8.99
CA HIS A 434 30.03 11.92 -7.84
C HIS A 434 30.65 10.85 -6.92
N GLY A 435 31.95 10.55 -6.97
CA GLY A 435 32.55 9.61 -6.01
C GLY A 435 32.17 8.16 -6.30
N HIS A 436 31.47 7.50 -5.36
CA HIS A 436 31.11 6.09 -5.48
C HIS A 436 29.94 5.88 -6.44
N VAL A 437 30.04 4.91 -7.36
CA VAL A 437 28.97 4.60 -8.30
C VAL A 437 28.93 3.12 -8.68
N TRP A 438 27.72 2.59 -8.90
CA TRP A 438 27.52 1.46 -9.80
C TRP A 438 26.36 1.75 -10.75
N SER A 439 26.40 1.18 -11.95
CA SER A 439 25.41 1.44 -13.00
C SER A 439 25.24 0.21 -13.87
N ARG A 440 24.08 -0.44 -13.78
CA ARG A 440 23.74 -1.64 -14.53
C ARG A 440 23.06 -1.28 -15.84
N TYR A 441 23.61 -1.85 -16.91
CA TYR A 441 23.09 -1.80 -18.27
C TYR A 441 22.64 -3.23 -18.66
N PRO A 442 21.37 -3.58 -18.48
CA PRO A 442 20.92 -4.97 -18.58
C PRO A 442 20.68 -5.46 -20.00
N LEU A 443 20.60 -4.55 -20.98
CA LEU A 443 20.23 -4.91 -22.35
C LEU A 443 21.30 -5.74 -23.07
N PRO A 444 20.96 -6.93 -23.58
CA PRO A 444 21.85 -7.69 -24.45
C PRO A 444 21.82 -7.20 -25.91
N VAL A 445 20.74 -6.52 -26.31
CA VAL A 445 20.47 -6.01 -27.65
C VAL A 445 19.87 -4.60 -27.58
N LYS A 446 20.01 -3.82 -28.66
CA LYS A 446 19.53 -2.44 -28.73
C LYS A 446 18.09 -2.33 -29.23
N ASP A 447 17.66 -3.24 -30.10
CA ASP A 447 16.30 -3.22 -30.65
C ASP A 447 15.35 -3.93 -29.68
N ILE A 448 14.45 -3.16 -29.08
CA ILE A 448 13.49 -3.64 -28.08
C ILE A 448 12.15 -3.86 -28.78
N PRO A 449 11.64 -5.10 -28.85
CA PRO A 449 10.37 -5.38 -29.49
C PRO A 449 9.20 -4.90 -28.64
N LYS A 450 8.09 -4.55 -29.29
CA LYS A 450 6.81 -4.27 -28.62
C LYS A 450 6.46 -5.41 -27.67
N ASN A 451 5.96 -5.05 -26.49
CA ASN A 451 5.60 -5.93 -25.38
C ASN A 451 6.78 -6.62 -24.68
N ALA A 452 8.04 -6.32 -25.04
CA ALA A 452 9.17 -6.74 -24.22
C ALA A 452 9.03 -6.18 -22.79
N VAL A 453 9.38 -6.98 -21.81
CA VAL A 453 9.30 -6.60 -20.39
C VAL A 453 10.62 -6.96 -19.73
N LEU A 454 11.26 -6.01 -19.06
CA LEU A 454 12.33 -6.27 -18.11
C LEU A 454 11.77 -6.16 -16.70
N ARG A 455 12.13 -7.09 -15.82
CA ARG A 455 11.76 -7.09 -14.40
C ARG A 455 13.02 -7.11 -13.56
N GLN A 456 13.01 -6.32 -12.50
CA GLN A 456 14.11 -6.23 -11.55
C GLN A 456 13.57 -6.24 -10.12
N LYS A 457 14.11 -7.12 -9.28
CA LYS A 457 13.90 -7.16 -7.83
C LYS A 457 15.25 -7.22 -7.14
N ASN A 458 15.55 -6.16 -6.38
CA ASN A 458 16.76 -6.04 -5.57
C ASN A 458 16.40 -5.79 -4.10
N ALA A 459 17.25 -6.26 -3.21
CA ALA A 459 17.28 -5.80 -1.82
C ALA A 459 18.55 -4.99 -1.56
N TYR A 460 18.41 -3.81 -0.97
CA TYR A 460 19.53 -2.93 -0.63
C TYR A 460 19.78 -3.05 0.86
N ALA A 461 20.85 -3.76 1.20
CA ALA A 461 21.27 -4.02 2.56
C ALA A 461 22.21 -2.94 3.09
N VAL A 462 21.93 -2.51 4.31
CA VAL A 462 22.73 -1.58 5.11
C VAL A 462 23.11 -2.30 6.39
N ILE A 463 24.33 -2.84 6.45
CA ILE A 463 24.74 -3.73 7.53
C ILE A 463 26.06 -3.28 8.17
N PRO A 464 26.29 -3.61 9.47
CA PRO A 464 27.65 -3.71 9.98
C PRO A 464 28.46 -4.68 9.13
N PHE A 465 29.68 -4.29 8.79
CA PHE A 465 30.53 -5.05 7.91
C PHE A 465 31.94 -5.21 8.47
N THR A 466 32.36 -6.47 8.54
CA THR A 466 33.77 -6.87 8.55
C THR A 466 33.94 -7.85 7.41
N GLU A 467 35.11 -7.93 6.77
CA GLU A 467 35.27 -8.79 5.59
C GLU A 467 34.87 -10.26 5.86
N SER A 468 35.29 -10.82 7.00
CA SER A 468 34.99 -12.22 7.34
C SER A 468 33.51 -12.48 7.61
N ALA A 469 32.86 -11.68 8.48
CA ALA A 469 31.48 -11.92 8.87
C ALA A 469 30.47 -11.32 7.88
N GLY A 470 30.81 -10.19 7.26
CA GLY A 470 29.94 -9.42 6.38
C GLY A 470 29.67 -10.12 5.05
N LEU A 471 30.70 -10.72 4.43
CA LEU A 471 30.50 -11.49 3.20
C LEU A 471 29.55 -12.66 3.44
N VAL A 472 29.79 -13.46 4.49
CA VAL A 472 28.94 -14.59 4.86
C VAL A 472 27.50 -14.16 5.15
N GLU A 473 27.30 -13.03 5.84
CA GLU A 473 25.95 -12.52 6.11
C GLU A 473 25.25 -12.04 4.83
N LEU A 474 25.95 -11.41 3.87
CA LEU A 474 25.38 -11.03 2.58
C LEU A 474 24.95 -12.26 1.77
N GLU A 475 25.79 -13.30 1.71
CA GLU A 475 25.45 -14.56 1.04
C GLU A 475 24.22 -15.21 1.67
N ARG A 476 24.16 -15.30 3.01
CA ARG A 476 23.04 -15.84 3.76
C ARG A 476 21.77 -15.01 3.55
N MET A 477 21.88 -13.68 3.64
CA MET A 477 20.77 -12.76 3.41
C MET A 477 20.20 -12.91 1.99
N ARG A 478 21.06 -13.00 0.97
CA ARG A 478 20.65 -13.22 -0.41
C ARG A 478 19.97 -14.59 -0.56
N ARG A 479 20.53 -15.65 0.01
CA ARG A 479 19.97 -17.01 -0.07
C ARG A 479 18.58 -17.09 0.54
N ARG A 480 18.35 -16.50 1.72
CA ARG A 480 17.02 -16.43 2.36
C ARG A 480 16.01 -15.76 1.43
N GLN A 481 16.36 -14.64 0.83
CA GLN A 481 15.46 -13.87 -0.04
C GLN A 481 15.19 -14.52 -1.41
N LEU A 482 16.13 -15.32 -1.92
CA LEU A 482 15.93 -16.14 -3.13
C LEU A 482 15.00 -17.34 -2.90
N HIS A 483 14.90 -17.80 -1.65
CA HIS A 483 14.08 -18.94 -1.27
C HIS A 483 13.02 -18.49 -0.27
N PRO A 484 11.99 -17.72 -0.66
CA PRO A 484 10.98 -17.24 0.28
C PRO A 484 10.27 -18.40 1.01
N LEU A 485 9.77 -18.12 2.21
CA LEU A 485 8.99 -19.10 2.98
C LEU A 485 7.76 -19.59 2.18
N VAL A 486 7.46 -20.88 2.28
CA VAL A 486 6.32 -21.48 1.57
C VAL A 486 5.08 -21.38 2.44
N VAL A 487 4.05 -20.70 1.95
CA VAL A 487 2.74 -20.59 2.62
C VAL A 487 1.71 -21.47 1.94
N GLN A 488 0.97 -22.24 2.73
CA GLN A 488 -0.12 -23.10 2.24
C GLN A 488 -1.32 -23.05 3.19
N ALA A 489 -2.51 -23.40 2.69
CA ALA A 489 -3.68 -23.62 3.53
C ALA A 489 -3.41 -24.77 4.52
N GLY A 490 -3.67 -24.51 5.80
CA GLY A 490 -3.57 -25.51 6.87
C GLY A 490 -4.86 -26.31 7.05
N LYS A 491 -4.81 -27.37 7.88
CA LYS A 491 -5.97 -28.16 8.31
C LYS A 491 -5.98 -28.34 9.82
N LEU A 492 -7.14 -28.17 10.44
CA LEU A 492 -7.30 -28.20 11.89
C LEU A 492 -6.97 -29.57 12.50
N ASP A 493 -7.37 -30.66 11.85
CA ASP A 493 -7.21 -32.04 12.35
C ASP A 493 -5.76 -32.35 12.75
N THR A 494 -4.79 -31.88 11.94
CA THR A 494 -3.35 -32.06 12.18
C THR A 494 -2.87 -31.41 13.50
N ILE A 495 -3.54 -30.36 13.95
CA ILE A 495 -3.13 -29.55 15.11
C ILE A 495 -3.80 -30.05 16.38
N VAL A 496 -5.09 -30.41 16.30
CA VAL A 496 -5.85 -30.87 17.46
C VAL A 496 -5.25 -32.16 18.02
N ASP A 497 -4.84 -33.10 17.16
CA ASP A 497 -4.19 -34.34 17.60
C ASP A 497 -2.87 -34.08 18.34
N THR A 498 -2.06 -33.12 17.87
CA THR A 498 -0.79 -32.73 18.48
C THR A 498 -1.01 -32.04 19.83
N VAL A 499 -1.95 -31.10 19.88
CA VAL A 499 -2.29 -30.33 21.09
C VAL A 499 -2.92 -31.22 22.17
N VAL A 500 -3.81 -32.14 21.78
CA VAL A 500 -4.50 -33.08 22.69
C VAL A 500 -3.52 -34.11 23.24
N ALA A 501 -2.58 -34.62 22.43
CA ALA A 501 -1.55 -35.54 22.90
C ALA A 501 -0.62 -34.90 23.95
N GLU A 502 -0.24 -33.64 23.77
CA GLU A 502 0.66 -32.93 24.70
C GLU A 502 -0.05 -32.44 25.97
N THR A 503 -1.34 -32.06 25.89
CA THR A 503 -2.12 -31.64 27.08
C THR A 503 -2.46 -32.80 28.00
N GLN A 504 -2.58 -34.04 27.49
CA GLN A 504 -2.76 -35.23 28.34
C GLN A 504 -1.51 -35.58 29.19
N SER A 505 -0.32 -35.11 28.79
CA SER A 505 0.94 -35.26 29.55
C SER A 505 1.11 -34.18 30.64
N ALA A 506 0.61 -32.97 30.41
CA ALA A 506 0.83 -31.80 31.28
C ALA A 506 -0.29 -31.53 32.32
N ALA A 507 -1.22 -32.45 32.51
CA ALA A 507 -2.40 -32.26 33.35
C ALA A 507 -2.13 -32.32 34.87
N ARG A 508 -1.31 -31.41 35.40
CA ARG A 508 -1.36 -30.99 36.82
C ARG A 508 -1.04 -29.48 36.92
N SER A 509 -2.07 -28.73 37.31
CA SER A 509 -2.09 -27.30 37.71
C SER A 509 -1.87 -26.23 36.63
N ALA A 510 -2.97 -25.68 36.09
CA ALA A 510 -3.06 -24.28 35.66
C ALA A 510 -4.53 -23.84 35.61
N SER A 511 -4.82 -22.61 36.03
CA SER A 511 -6.13 -21.98 35.87
C SER A 511 -6.46 -21.79 34.39
N ASP A 512 -7.66 -22.15 33.95
CA ASP A 512 -8.15 -22.07 32.56
C ASP A 512 -8.32 -20.64 32.01
N VAL A 513 -7.82 -19.61 32.70
CA VAL A 513 -7.86 -18.20 32.25
C VAL A 513 -6.53 -17.85 31.57
N PRO A 514 -6.53 -17.52 30.26
CA PRO A 514 -5.29 -17.18 29.57
C PRO A 514 -4.71 -15.87 30.11
N ALA A 515 -3.38 -15.81 30.25
CA ALA A 515 -2.65 -14.63 30.78
C ALA A 515 -2.75 -13.39 29.88
N SER A 516 -3.16 -13.58 28.62
CA SER A 516 -3.45 -12.53 27.63
C SER A 516 -4.67 -12.93 26.79
N ARG A 517 -5.23 -11.98 26.04
CA ARG A 517 -6.34 -12.19 25.11
C ARG A 517 -6.08 -11.42 23.82
N LEU A 518 -6.70 -11.86 22.73
CA LEU A 518 -6.61 -11.18 21.44
C LEU A 518 -7.37 -9.85 21.44
N ALA A 519 -8.54 -9.81 22.08
CA ALA A 519 -9.35 -8.59 22.19
C ALA A 519 -8.70 -7.53 23.06
N ARG A 520 -8.54 -6.33 22.50
CA ARG A 520 -8.20 -5.10 23.21
C ARG A 520 -9.44 -4.56 23.93
N SER A 521 -9.22 -3.52 24.75
CA SER A 521 -10.30 -2.82 25.44
C SER A 521 -11.34 -2.28 24.44
N GLY A 522 -12.62 -2.62 24.63
CA GLY A 522 -13.71 -2.19 23.76
C GLY A 522 -13.95 -3.08 22.53
N GLU A 523 -13.17 -4.15 22.33
CA GLU A 523 -13.37 -5.11 21.23
C GLU A 523 -14.20 -6.35 21.64
N LEU A 524 -14.71 -6.41 22.88
CA LEU A 524 -15.61 -7.47 23.37
C LEU A 524 -17.08 -7.02 23.56
N GLY A 525 -17.39 -5.77 23.21
CA GLY A 525 -18.70 -5.19 23.53
C GLY A 525 -18.95 -4.99 25.03
N ASP A 526 -17.89 -5.06 25.86
CA ASP A 526 -17.92 -4.91 27.32
C ASP A 526 -17.76 -3.45 27.80
N GLY A 527 -17.67 -2.51 26.86
CA GLY A 527 -17.56 -1.08 27.14
C GLY A 527 -18.87 -0.46 27.63
N PRO A 528 -18.80 0.66 28.36
CA PRO A 528 -19.99 1.34 28.90
C PRO A 528 -20.88 1.96 27.80
N VAL A 529 -20.32 2.21 26.61
CA VAL A 529 -21.04 2.66 25.42
C VAL A 529 -20.94 1.57 24.35
N PRO A 530 -22.06 0.92 23.97
CA PRO A 530 -22.05 -0.11 22.93
C PRO A 530 -21.64 0.47 21.57
N LYS A 531 -20.61 -0.12 20.93
CA LYS A 531 -20.18 0.31 19.58
C LYS A 531 -21.26 0.10 18.53
N THR A 532 -22.09 -0.92 18.68
CA THR A 532 -23.27 -1.16 17.84
C THR A 532 -24.21 0.04 17.82
N ALA A 533 -24.44 0.69 18.97
CA ALA A 533 -25.24 1.91 19.06
C ALA A 533 -24.56 3.10 18.35
N ILE A 534 -23.23 3.23 18.45
CA ILE A 534 -22.45 4.26 17.74
C ILE A 534 -22.56 4.06 16.23
N TRP A 535 -22.27 2.86 15.72
CA TRP A 535 -22.37 2.54 14.30
C TRP A 535 -23.78 2.74 13.75
N GLN A 536 -24.82 2.39 14.53
CA GLN A 536 -26.21 2.64 14.15
C GLN A 536 -26.51 4.14 14.10
N ALA A 537 -26.07 4.91 15.09
CA ALA A 537 -26.30 6.36 15.14
C ALA A 537 -25.59 7.11 13.99
N LEU A 538 -24.42 6.63 13.57
CA LEU A 538 -23.71 7.19 12.41
C LEU A 538 -24.50 7.07 11.10
N ARG A 539 -25.47 6.14 11.00
CA ARG A 539 -26.34 6.02 9.82
C ARG A 539 -27.34 7.17 9.67
N ASP A 540 -27.53 7.97 10.70
CA ASP A 540 -28.34 9.21 10.62
C ASP A 540 -27.54 10.40 10.06
N CYS A 541 -26.21 10.25 9.94
CA CYS A 541 -25.29 11.28 9.50
C CYS A 541 -25.07 11.14 7.98
N LYS A 542 -25.88 11.85 7.20
CA LYS A 542 -25.95 11.76 5.73
C LYS A 542 -25.06 12.76 5.01
N ASP A 543 -24.63 12.41 3.80
CA ASP A 543 -23.99 13.36 2.89
C ASP A 543 -25.05 14.19 2.15
N ALA A 544 -25.30 15.40 2.64
CA ALA A 544 -26.33 16.27 2.08
C ALA A 544 -25.95 16.86 0.70
N GLN A 545 -24.72 16.64 0.19
CA GLN A 545 -24.36 16.98 -1.20
C GLN A 545 -24.75 15.89 -2.20
N LEU A 546 -25.09 14.69 -1.73
CA LEU A 546 -25.71 13.62 -2.53
C LEU A 546 -27.23 13.70 -2.36
N TYR A 547 -27.82 14.78 -2.90
CA TYR A 547 -29.16 15.29 -2.56
C TYR A 547 -30.31 14.28 -2.57
N THR A 548 -30.22 13.23 -3.38
CA THR A 548 -31.26 12.22 -3.59
C THR A 548 -30.80 10.80 -3.29
N ALA A 549 -29.51 10.59 -2.99
CA ALA A 549 -28.97 9.24 -2.74
C ALA A 549 -29.33 8.73 -1.34
N ASP A 550 -29.67 9.62 -0.41
CA ASP A 550 -30.01 9.30 0.98
C ASP A 550 -28.98 8.37 1.67
N ILE A 551 -27.70 8.68 1.47
CA ILE A 551 -26.57 7.84 1.88
C ILE A 551 -25.81 8.45 3.05
N ASP A 552 -25.44 7.60 4.00
CA ASP A 552 -24.76 7.97 5.24
C ASP A 552 -23.24 7.73 5.18
N VAL A 553 -22.52 8.28 6.17
CA VAL A 553 -21.06 8.19 6.26
C VAL A 553 -20.54 6.76 6.46
N VAL A 554 -21.35 5.84 6.99
CA VAL A 554 -21.00 4.42 7.15
C VAL A 554 -21.16 3.71 5.81
N ASP A 555 -22.29 3.90 5.13
CA ASP A 555 -22.55 3.29 3.82
C ASP A 555 -21.60 3.81 2.74
N LEU A 556 -21.16 5.06 2.84
CA LEU A 556 -20.09 5.62 2.00
C LEU A 556 -18.70 5.05 2.33
N GLY A 557 -18.53 4.34 3.45
CA GLY A 557 -17.22 3.83 3.88
C GLY A 557 -16.26 4.91 4.35
N LEU A 558 -16.76 6.02 4.92
CA LEU A 558 -15.92 7.14 5.39
C LEU A 558 -15.42 6.97 6.83
N VAL A 559 -16.05 6.08 7.60
CA VAL A 559 -15.69 5.82 9.00
C VAL A 559 -14.74 4.63 9.04
N TYR A 560 -13.47 4.89 9.34
CA TYR A 560 -12.41 3.89 9.33
C TYR A 560 -12.28 3.18 10.67
N ASP A 561 -12.53 3.89 11.79
CA ASP A 561 -12.42 3.31 13.13
C ASP A 561 -13.34 3.99 14.14
N VAL A 562 -13.74 3.22 15.16
CA VAL A 562 -14.53 3.66 16.32
C VAL A 562 -13.88 3.11 17.58
N ARG A 563 -13.25 4.00 18.34
CA ARG A 563 -12.58 3.66 19.60
C ARG A 563 -13.38 4.17 20.77
N VAL A 564 -13.59 3.33 21.78
CA VAL A 564 -14.33 3.69 22.99
C VAL A 564 -13.41 3.53 24.20
N ARG A 565 -13.22 4.61 24.95
CA ARG A 565 -12.42 4.64 26.19
C ARG A 565 -13.23 5.31 27.28
N GLY A 566 -13.90 4.48 28.10
CA GLY A 566 -14.87 4.98 29.07
C GLY A 566 -16.02 5.71 28.38
N ASP A 567 -16.21 6.99 28.72
CA ASP A 567 -17.24 7.86 28.16
C ASP A 567 -16.77 8.70 26.96
N VAL A 568 -15.58 8.42 26.42
CA VAL A 568 -15.00 9.10 25.26
C VAL A 568 -15.06 8.20 24.03
N VAL A 569 -15.62 8.74 22.94
CA VAL A 569 -15.65 8.10 21.61
C VAL A 569 -14.67 8.82 20.70
N THR A 570 -13.75 8.09 20.07
CA THR A 570 -12.86 8.61 19.02
C THR A 570 -13.25 8.00 17.68
N LEU A 571 -13.50 8.86 16.69
CA LEU A 571 -13.75 8.44 15.31
C LEU A 571 -12.54 8.75 14.43
N VAL A 572 -12.08 7.74 13.69
CA VAL A 572 -11.12 7.93 12.59
C VAL A 572 -11.92 7.96 11.29
N MET A 573 -11.79 9.03 10.53
CA MET A 573 -12.56 9.23 9.30
C MET A 573 -11.69 9.67 8.13
N ALA A 574 -12.04 9.22 6.93
CA ALA A 574 -11.44 9.66 5.69
C ALA A 574 -12.42 10.53 4.88
N MET A 575 -11.86 11.40 4.04
CA MET A 575 -12.63 12.10 3.00
C MET A 575 -12.39 11.41 1.65
N PRO A 576 -13.37 11.41 0.73
CA PRO A 576 -13.25 10.70 -0.55
C PRO A 576 -12.04 11.12 -1.39
N HIS A 577 -11.68 12.42 -1.36
CA HIS A 577 -10.52 12.97 -2.06
C HIS A 577 -10.08 14.32 -1.45
N ARG A 578 -8.85 14.74 -1.73
CA ARG A 578 -8.25 15.98 -1.18
C ARG A 578 -8.92 17.27 -1.65
N GLY A 579 -9.66 17.23 -2.76
CA GLY A 579 -10.52 18.34 -3.20
C GLY A 579 -11.72 18.60 -2.29
N ARG A 580 -12.06 17.67 -1.39
CA ARG A 580 -13.09 17.81 -0.37
C ARG A 580 -12.50 17.55 1.03
N PRO A 581 -11.61 18.41 1.56
CA PRO A 581 -10.78 18.07 2.70
C PRO A 581 -11.43 18.35 4.07
N ARG A 582 -12.58 19.03 4.11
CA ARG A 582 -13.15 19.58 5.34
C ARG A 582 -14.01 18.54 6.07
N LEU A 583 -13.40 17.74 6.96
CA LEU A 583 -14.12 16.79 7.81
C LEU A 583 -15.24 17.46 8.64
N GLY A 584 -15.03 18.71 9.05
CA GLY A 584 -16.00 19.54 9.78
C GLY A 584 -17.40 19.60 9.15
N TYR A 585 -17.50 19.41 7.83
CA TYR A 585 -18.77 19.31 7.11
C TYR A 585 -19.71 18.25 7.71
N PHE A 586 -19.18 17.07 8.06
CA PHE A 586 -19.96 15.99 8.67
C PHE A 586 -20.01 16.11 10.20
N VAL A 587 -18.90 16.56 10.80
CA VAL A 587 -18.71 16.59 12.25
C VAL A 587 -19.62 17.60 12.92
N ASP A 588 -19.57 18.85 12.44
CA ASP A 588 -20.23 20.01 13.06
C ASP A 588 -21.39 20.52 12.19
N GLY A 589 -21.56 19.97 10.98
CA GLY A 589 -22.60 20.35 10.03
C GLY A 589 -22.26 21.60 9.19
N SER A 590 -23.03 21.82 8.14
CA SER A 590 -22.96 23.06 7.34
C SER A 590 -24.08 24.01 7.75
N ILE A 591 -23.73 25.11 8.40
CA ILE A 591 -24.65 26.11 8.99
C ILE A 591 -25.59 26.75 7.94
N SER A 592 -25.26 26.71 6.64
CA SER A 592 -25.92 27.58 5.65
C SER A 592 -26.72 26.89 4.54
N VAL A 593 -26.66 25.57 4.36
CA VAL A 593 -27.19 24.97 3.11
C VAL A 593 -28.21 23.85 3.30
N HIS A 594 -28.12 22.98 4.33
CA HIS A 594 -29.03 21.83 4.48
C HIS A 594 -29.33 21.40 5.93
N PRO A 595 -29.83 22.30 6.81
CA PRO A 595 -30.08 21.97 8.22
C PRO A 595 -31.09 20.84 8.45
N THR A 596 -31.90 20.47 7.46
CA THR A 596 -32.96 19.45 7.58
C THR A 596 -32.63 18.10 6.95
N LYS A 597 -31.50 17.95 6.24
CA LYS A 597 -31.19 16.72 5.46
C LYS A 597 -30.18 15.78 6.12
N SER A 598 -29.47 16.23 7.15
CA SER A 598 -28.46 15.43 7.85
C SER A 598 -28.24 15.93 9.27
N VAL A 599 -28.01 15.00 10.21
CA VAL A 599 -27.63 15.34 11.59
C VAL A 599 -26.10 15.38 11.70
N PRO A 600 -25.50 16.43 12.29
CA PRO A 600 -24.06 16.46 12.54
C PRO A 600 -23.61 15.28 13.42
N ILE A 601 -22.48 14.65 13.08
CA ILE A 601 -21.99 13.46 13.81
C ILE A 601 -21.78 13.76 15.29
N ARG A 602 -21.20 14.93 15.63
CA ARG A 602 -20.96 15.30 17.02
C ARG A 602 -22.26 15.37 17.81
N ALA A 603 -23.28 16.04 17.28
CA ALA A 603 -24.58 16.14 17.93
C ALA A 603 -25.20 14.74 18.11
N ARG A 604 -25.20 13.93 17.04
CA ARG A 604 -25.83 12.61 17.07
C ARG A 604 -25.20 11.64 18.06
N LEU A 605 -23.87 11.66 18.17
CA LEU A 605 -23.15 10.78 19.10
C LEU A 605 -23.21 11.25 20.55
N MET A 606 -23.26 12.56 20.80
CA MET A 606 -23.44 13.11 22.15
C MET A 606 -24.83 12.81 22.73
N ASP A 607 -25.82 12.49 21.89
CA ASP A 607 -27.16 12.04 22.33
C ASP A 607 -27.17 10.58 22.82
N ILE A 608 -26.10 9.80 22.59
CA ILE A 608 -26.02 8.42 23.06
C ILE A 608 -25.76 8.42 24.58
N PRO A 609 -26.60 7.78 25.40
CA PRO A 609 -26.38 7.69 26.84
C PRO A 609 -25.00 7.12 27.18
N GLY A 610 -24.25 7.83 28.04
CA GLY A 610 -22.90 7.45 28.43
C GLY A 610 -21.78 8.08 27.61
N VAL A 611 -22.08 8.77 26.50
CA VAL A 611 -21.08 9.55 25.75
C VAL A 611 -20.96 10.94 26.37
N ARG A 612 -19.77 11.27 26.88
CA ARG A 612 -19.43 12.61 27.39
C ARG A 612 -18.68 13.44 26.35
N GLN A 613 -17.89 12.80 25.49
CA GLN A 613 -17.00 13.49 24.57
C GLN A 613 -16.79 12.69 23.28
N VAL A 614 -16.74 13.41 22.15
CA VAL A 614 -16.40 12.85 20.84
C VAL A 614 -15.17 13.53 20.26
N VAL A 615 -14.15 12.73 19.94
CA VAL A 615 -12.88 13.14 19.32
C VAL A 615 -12.87 12.66 17.87
N PHE A 616 -12.30 13.47 16.97
CA PHE A 616 -12.27 13.19 15.54
C PHE A 616 -10.83 13.24 15.03
N GLU A 617 -10.44 12.20 14.30
CA GLU A 617 -9.15 12.06 13.65
C GLU A 617 -9.37 11.90 12.14
N GLN A 618 -8.84 12.84 11.35
CA GLN A 618 -8.88 12.73 9.90
C GLN A 618 -7.69 11.93 9.38
N THR A 619 -7.95 10.92 8.55
CA THR A 619 -6.92 10.13 7.87
C THR A 619 -7.07 10.21 6.35
N TRP A 620 -5.98 9.92 5.65
CA TRP A 620 -5.93 9.72 4.20
C TRP A 620 -5.40 8.33 3.83
N GLN A 621 -5.17 7.47 4.82
CA GLN A 621 -4.51 6.18 4.66
C GLN A 621 -5.29 5.08 5.43
N PRO A 622 -5.70 3.98 4.76
CA PRO A 622 -5.66 3.80 3.29
C PRO A 622 -6.49 4.88 2.56
N SER A 623 -6.18 5.15 1.30
CA SER A 623 -7.00 6.09 0.50
C SER A 623 -8.42 5.53 0.33
N TRP A 624 -9.42 6.41 0.36
CA TRP A 624 -10.81 5.99 0.13
C TRP A 624 -10.99 5.49 -1.32
N SER A 625 -11.80 4.46 -1.50
CA SER A 625 -12.18 3.93 -2.82
C SER A 625 -13.58 3.31 -2.77
N SER A 626 -14.16 3.02 -3.95
CA SER A 626 -15.48 2.37 -4.04
C SER A 626 -15.55 0.97 -3.43
N ASN A 627 -14.40 0.33 -3.13
CA ASN A 627 -14.33 -0.94 -2.41
C ASN A 627 -14.78 -0.84 -0.94
N LEU A 628 -14.76 0.37 -0.36
CA LEU A 628 -15.18 0.63 1.02
C LEU A 628 -16.68 0.88 1.16
N ILE A 629 -17.38 1.13 0.04
CA ILE A 629 -18.82 1.40 0.04
C ILE A 629 -19.57 0.10 0.39
N SER A 630 -20.54 0.19 1.31
CA SER A 630 -21.38 -0.95 1.70
C SER A 630 -22.30 -1.39 0.55
N ASP A 631 -22.89 -2.59 0.63
CA ASP A 631 -23.89 -3.02 -0.37
C ASP A 631 -25.06 -2.06 -0.48
N GLU A 632 -25.54 -1.58 0.66
CA GLU A 632 -26.60 -0.58 0.75
C GLU A 632 -26.20 0.74 0.10
N GLY A 633 -24.97 1.21 0.36
CA GLY A 633 -24.41 2.41 -0.25
C GLY A 633 -24.28 2.28 -1.77
N ARG A 634 -23.81 1.13 -2.26
CA ARG A 634 -23.71 0.85 -3.70
C ARG A 634 -25.09 0.86 -4.35
N ARG A 635 -26.08 0.24 -3.71
CA ARG A 635 -27.48 0.23 -4.18
C ARG A 635 -28.05 1.66 -4.26
N LYS A 636 -27.86 2.48 -3.22
CA LYS A 636 -28.27 3.90 -3.19
C LYS A 636 -27.60 4.74 -4.27
N LEU A 637 -26.34 4.46 -4.58
CA LEU A 637 -25.57 5.13 -5.64
C LEU A 637 -25.82 4.57 -7.04
N GLY A 638 -26.56 3.46 -7.17
CA GLY A 638 -26.79 2.76 -8.44
C GLY A 638 -25.58 1.97 -8.95
N LEU A 639 -24.59 1.69 -8.10
CA LEU A 639 -23.34 0.97 -8.40
C LEU A 639 -23.49 -0.56 -8.36
N THR A 640 -24.71 -1.08 -8.40
CA THR A 640 -24.97 -2.52 -8.48
C THR A 640 -24.39 -3.07 -9.78
N GLU A 641 -23.72 -4.22 -9.67
CA GLU A 641 -22.77 -4.76 -10.64
C GLU A 641 -23.27 -4.68 -12.09
N ARG A 642 -22.43 -4.13 -12.98
CA ARG A 642 -22.54 -4.45 -14.40
C ARG A 642 -22.16 -5.92 -14.51
N GLU A 643 -23.12 -6.77 -14.88
CA GLU A 643 -22.84 -8.14 -15.33
C GLU A 643 -21.74 -8.17 -16.41
#